data_AF-A0A0X1U7U2-F1
#
_entry.id   AF-A0A0X1U7U2-F1
#
_cell.length_a   1.000
_cell.length_b   1.000
_cell.length_c   1.000
_cell.angle_alpha   90.00
_cell.angle_beta   90.00
_cell.angle_gamma   90.00
#
_symmetry.space_group_name_H-M   'P 1'
#
loop_
_entity.id
_entity.type
_entity.pdbx_description
1 polymer ?
#
loop_
_entity_poly.entity_id
_entity_poly.type
_entity_poly.pdbx_seq_one_letter_code
_entity_poly.pdbx_strand_id
1 'polypeptide(L)'
;MERIYNTGNCTIATQELHENSTAINAGTYNNIIFDDPFRYYSEIKLKQNSELENKLKLIELFIQKDILKKRFLGSSAKYEELMDEVNNSEISISSLDDGYKSIISCIINVSQYFKYPPNNEGYLYVNGNDYLLAKITVNGLSISYSDTIETYQLYIETTKFAEELIKKIIPYIRCATTYGNFFQFGDIFITKIGKVPFIPKEVVFSVSNDIIPNLIKPLYGDSPECGLREIIQNACDATKELPDVNLLDKHIDLIVVKNEDKTVLTIRDYGIGMTEDILLNKYFVIGESSKKGNTTNLVGQFGIGALAAFLLGDKIAVKTKHYKSTSVYTFDYELTSKNNNSIAVSIKEDEDFACGTEVSIVLKDSLSKLDQSHFQDELKINEWYVLPDVAINYFYDGEKQKIVSFVGQDYLWLPLSDDNKYNISYLDKPNTILNKGFQIIYNGLMVPEPYNPASTYLKMKPYIAVSSSSHDISLNLERSKIESGLDLIKKPLEAELISKGLKILVKEKNNIIGEDGTILSTTYNNEYIKDIPLFFTNEGFGILNSNYYISDFIEVYGYNGHPKLRLSDLDSNKKYIFNTFTPDKSSLATLIEVANGVVVDNEEIKRYFYNAINFNYGFKTETMKYLYKNAFSQIYAESLNAQKFWEQHNERKERDFEQFFDEPQNICLYKNMPNYDFMDEIKEKTNGTVVAYFTYLRYTYCDSRFDIGIVSGTKA
;
A
#
# COMPACT_ATOMS: atom_id res chain seq x y z
N MET A 1 41.42 -95.36 16.69
CA MET A 1 40.97 -96.04 17.92
C MET A 1 39.57 -95.49 18.21
N GLU A 2 38.50 -96.26 18.36
CA GLU A 2 38.27 -97.73 18.48
C GLU A 2 37.10 -98.10 17.51
N ARG A 3 37.14 -99.19 16.72
CA ARG A 3 36.62 -100.57 17.00
C ARG A 3 35.17 -100.57 17.54
N ILE A 4 34.20 -101.30 16.98
CA ILE A 4 34.11 -102.73 16.60
C ILE A 4 33.01 -102.86 15.50
N TYR A 5 33.04 -103.68 14.45
CA TYR A 5 34.05 -104.55 13.78
C TYR A 5 33.56 -104.88 12.34
N ASN A 6 34.22 -105.84 11.65
CA ASN A 6 33.74 -106.59 10.45
C ASN A 6 33.67 -105.82 9.12
N THR A 7 33.84 -106.43 7.93
CA THR A 7 34.54 -107.67 7.50
C THR A 7 34.82 -107.59 6.00
N GLY A 8 35.93 -108.17 5.51
CA GLY A 8 36.13 -108.49 4.08
C GLY A 8 37.39 -107.87 3.46
N ASN A 9 38.39 -108.71 3.18
CA ASN A 9 39.68 -108.42 2.56
C ASN A 9 39.63 -107.50 1.31
N CYS A 10 40.56 -106.53 1.22
CA CYS A 10 41.55 -106.53 0.14
C CYS A 10 42.80 -105.68 0.46
N THR A 11 43.89 -105.96 -0.23
CA THR A 11 45.25 -105.50 0.05
C THR A 11 45.51 -104.05 -0.37
N ILE A 12 46.38 -103.36 0.36
CA ILE A 12 46.94 -102.05 -0.04
C ILE A 12 47.81 -102.24 -1.29
N ALA A 13 47.53 -101.48 -2.35
CA ALA A 13 48.51 -101.19 -3.39
C ALA A 13 49.03 -99.76 -3.17
N THR A 14 50.22 -99.63 -2.59
CA THR A 14 50.96 -98.36 -2.57
C THR A 14 51.47 -98.08 -3.97
N GLN A 15 50.93 -97.04 -4.61
CA GLN A 15 51.51 -96.46 -5.81
C GLN A 15 52.06 -95.08 -5.42
N GLU A 16 53.37 -94.91 -5.49
CA GLU A 16 54.02 -93.62 -5.25
C GLU A 16 53.61 -92.65 -6.35
N LEU A 17 52.83 -91.63 -5.99
CA LEU A 17 52.48 -90.53 -6.88
C LEU A 17 53.58 -89.47 -6.79
N HIS A 18 54.47 -89.47 -7.79
CA HIS A 18 55.30 -88.30 -8.07
C HIS A 18 54.45 -87.16 -8.66
N GLU A 19 54.90 -85.93 -8.40
CA GLU A 19 54.46 -84.64 -8.97
C GLU A 19 53.24 -83.93 -8.32
N ASN A 20 53.56 -83.07 -7.35
CA ASN A 20 52.67 -82.08 -6.73
C ASN A 20 52.39 -80.89 -7.65
N SER A 21 51.32 -80.92 -8.46
CA SER A 21 50.81 -79.71 -9.13
C SER A 21 49.28 -79.63 -9.21
N THR A 22 48.60 -80.71 -9.61
CA THR A 22 47.16 -80.69 -9.88
C THR A 22 46.30 -80.63 -8.61
N ALA A 23 46.67 -81.36 -7.56
CA ALA A 23 45.88 -81.43 -6.32
C ALA A 23 45.96 -80.15 -5.48
N ILE A 24 47.12 -79.47 -5.47
CA ILE A 24 47.29 -78.20 -4.77
C ILE A 24 46.44 -77.12 -5.45
N ASN A 25 46.47 -77.04 -6.79
CA ASN A 25 45.58 -76.15 -7.52
C ASN A 25 44.10 -76.48 -7.25
N ALA A 26 43.66 -77.73 -7.37
CA ALA A 26 42.27 -78.09 -7.09
C ALA A 26 41.81 -77.74 -5.65
N GLY A 27 42.69 -77.92 -4.66
CA GLY A 27 42.42 -77.53 -3.27
C GLY A 27 42.31 -76.00 -3.09
N THR A 28 43.22 -75.24 -3.68
CA THR A 28 43.18 -73.76 -3.62
C THR A 28 41.98 -73.20 -4.39
N TYR A 29 41.63 -73.76 -5.55
CA TYR A 29 40.45 -73.39 -6.33
C TYR A 29 39.15 -73.68 -5.56
N ASN A 30 39.01 -74.87 -4.96
CA ASN A 30 37.83 -75.19 -4.14
C ASN A 30 37.70 -74.23 -2.94
N ASN A 31 38.79 -73.92 -2.24
CA ASN A 31 38.75 -72.98 -1.12
C ASN A 31 38.25 -71.59 -1.55
N ILE A 32 38.72 -71.06 -2.69
CA ILE A 32 38.27 -69.75 -3.20
C ILE A 32 36.76 -69.76 -3.53
N ILE A 33 36.25 -70.82 -4.15
CA ILE A 33 34.81 -70.99 -4.45
C ILE A 33 33.99 -71.03 -3.15
N PHE A 34 34.47 -71.76 -2.13
CA PHE A 34 33.79 -71.86 -0.85
C PHE A 34 33.90 -70.60 0.02
N ASP A 35 34.96 -69.81 -0.11
CA ASP A 35 35.20 -68.62 0.70
C ASP A 35 34.54 -67.37 0.12
N ASP A 36 34.79 -67.01 -1.14
CA ASP A 36 34.18 -65.86 -1.83
C ASP A 36 33.60 -66.28 -3.21
N PRO A 37 32.44 -66.96 -3.22
CA PRO A 37 31.83 -67.41 -4.47
C PRO A 37 31.47 -66.24 -5.41
N PHE A 38 31.06 -65.09 -4.87
CA PHE A 38 30.72 -63.93 -5.71
C PHE A 38 31.93 -63.48 -6.53
N ARG A 39 33.10 -63.37 -5.89
CA ARG A 39 34.35 -63.01 -6.58
C ARG A 39 34.75 -64.07 -7.61
N TYR A 40 34.68 -65.36 -7.28
CA TYR A 40 35.02 -66.44 -8.20
C TYR A 40 34.19 -66.38 -9.50
N TYR A 41 32.86 -66.28 -9.38
CA TYR A 41 31.99 -66.20 -10.56
C TYR A 41 32.15 -64.87 -11.33
N SER A 42 32.46 -63.76 -10.64
CA SER A 42 32.83 -62.50 -11.28
C SER A 42 34.10 -62.63 -12.12
N GLU A 43 35.16 -63.25 -11.59
CA GLU A 43 36.43 -63.46 -12.31
C GLU A 43 36.27 -64.40 -13.53
N ILE A 44 35.33 -65.35 -13.49
CA ILE A 44 34.96 -66.15 -14.67
C ILE A 44 34.26 -65.26 -15.72
N LYS A 45 33.27 -64.47 -15.30
CA LYS A 45 32.49 -63.63 -16.22
C LYS A 45 33.36 -62.56 -16.88
N LEU A 46 34.33 -61.99 -16.16
CA LEU A 46 35.29 -61.02 -16.69
C LEU A 46 36.23 -61.59 -17.75
N LYS A 47 36.58 -62.87 -17.69
CA LYS A 47 37.34 -63.56 -18.75
C LYS A 47 36.53 -63.74 -20.04
N GLN A 48 35.20 -63.70 -19.95
CA GLN A 48 34.29 -63.78 -21.09
C GLN A 48 33.95 -62.40 -21.64
N ASN A 49 33.75 -61.41 -20.77
CA ASN A 49 33.50 -60.01 -21.14
C ASN A 49 34.11 -59.05 -20.11
N SER A 50 35.20 -58.37 -20.49
CA SER A 50 35.89 -57.37 -19.66
C SER A 50 35.10 -56.08 -19.46
N GLU A 51 34.13 -55.75 -20.31
CA GLU A 51 33.31 -54.53 -20.18
C GLU A 51 32.41 -54.54 -18.93
N LEU A 52 32.19 -55.72 -18.33
CA LEU A 52 31.39 -55.89 -17.12
C LEU A 52 32.12 -55.50 -15.82
N GLU A 53 33.42 -55.14 -15.87
CA GLU A 53 34.23 -54.85 -14.68
C GLU A 53 33.60 -53.81 -13.75
N ASN A 54 33.14 -52.68 -14.29
CA ASN A 54 32.53 -51.62 -13.49
C ASN A 54 31.12 -51.99 -12.98
N LYS A 55 30.37 -52.85 -13.69
CA LYS A 55 29.07 -53.36 -13.22
C LYS A 55 29.26 -54.35 -12.07
N LEU A 56 30.24 -55.25 -12.17
CA LEU A 56 30.55 -56.25 -11.14
C LEU A 56 31.10 -55.59 -9.87
N LYS A 57 32.01 -54.61 -9.99
CA LYS A 57 32.48 -53.79 -8.86
C LYS A 57 31.34 -53.01 -8.17
N LEU A 58 30.39 -52.48 -8.94
CA LEU A 58 29.21 -51.82 -8.38
C LEU A 58 28.34 -52.78 -7.57
N ILE A 59 28.05 -53.97 -8.11
CA ILE A 59 27.27 -54.99 -7.41
C ILE A 59 28.02 -55.45 -6.15
N GLU A 60 29.34 -55.67 -6.24
CA GLU A 60 30.19 -56.05 -5.10
C GLU A 60 30.15 -55.02 -3.96
N LEU A 61 30.16 -53.73 -4.31
CA LEU A 61 30.01 -52.62 -3.37
C LEU A 61 28.60 -52.54 -2.76
N PHE A 62 27.58 -52.96 -3.50
CA PHE A 62 26.19 -52.90 -3.04
C PHE A 62 25.81 -54.05 -2.11
N ILE A 63 26.37 -55.25 -2.29
CA ILE A 63 25.95 -56.46 -1.55
C ILE A 63 26.70 -56.67 -0.23
N GLN A 64 26.04 -57.30 0.73
CA GLN A 64 26.69 -57.96 1.87
C GLN A 64 27.04 -59.41 1.49
N LYS A 65 28.29 -59.66 1.09
CA LYS A 65 28.75 -60.97 0.58
C LYS A 65 28.38 -62.16 1.49
N ASP A 66 28.60 -62.05 2.80
CA ASP A 66 28.27 -63.11 3.76
C ASP A 66 26.77 -63.43 3.84
N ILE A 67 25.92 -62.41 3.68
CA ILE A 67 24.47 -62.57 3.68
C ILE A 67 24.03 -63.19 2.36
N LEU A 68 24.55 -62.72 1.23
CA LEU A 68 24.28 -63.31 -0.09
C LEU A 68 24.69 -64.80 -0.12
N LYS A 69 25.87 -65.13 0.41
CA LYS A 69 26.38 -66.51 0.56
C LYS A 69 25.45 -67.40 1.37
N LYS A 70 24.95 -66.92 2.51
CA LYS A 70 23.94 -67.62 3.33
C LYS A 70 22.63 -67.82 2.58
N ARG A 71 22.10 -66.79 1.90
CA ARG A 71 20.82 -66.85 1.17
C ARG A 71 20.90 -67.71 -0.09
N PHE A 72 22.05 -67.74 -0.76
CA PHE A 72 22.28 -68.61 -1.91
C PHE A 72 22.64 -70.05 -1.51
N LEU A 73 22.97 -70.31 -0.23
CA LEU A 73 23.42 -71.60 0.30
C LEU A 73 24.70 -72.11 -0.39
N GLY A 74 25.56 -71.19 -0.86
CA GLY A 74 26.75 -71.53 -1.65
C GLY A 74 26.47 -72.20 -3.01
N SER A 75 25.23 -72.17 -3.51
CA SER A 75 24.83 -72.82 -4.76
C SER A 75 25.45 -72.12 -5.98
N SER A 76 26.27 -72.85 -6.73
CA SER A 76 26.92 -72.40 -7.99
C SER A 76 25.91 -71.79 -8.97
N ALA A 77 24.85 -72.53 -9.28
CA ALA A 77 23.84 -72.15 -10.27
C ALA A 77 23.19 -70.77 -9.98
N LYS A 78 23.02 -70.38 -8.71
CA LYS A 78 22.46 -69.07 -8.35
C LYS A 78 23.43 -67.92 -8.58
N TYR A 79 24.73 -68.17 -8.41
CA TYR A 79 25.76 -67.19 -8.75
C TYR A 79 25.95 -67.09 -10.25
N GLU A 80 25.91 -68.20 -10.99
CA GLU A 80 25.90 -68.21 -12.46
C GLU A 80 24.70 -67.41 -13.00
N GLU A 81 23.48 -67.67 -12.51
CA GLU A 81 22.27 -66.90 -12.87
C GLU A 81 22.44 -65.40 -12.54
N LEU A 82 22.97 -65.04 -11.36
CA LEU A 82 23.27 -63.64 -11.04
C LEU A 82 24.27 -63.01 -12.02
N MET A 83 25.33 -63.72 -12.43
CA MET A 83 26.36 -63.21 -13.35
C MET A 83 25.88 -63.08 -14.80
N ASP A 84 24.98 -63.95 -15.23
CA ASP A 84 24.34 -63.86 -16.55
C ASP A 84 23.39 -62.66 -16.63
N GLU A 85 22.68 -62.38 -15.54
CA GLU A 85 21.73 -61.26 -15.42
C GLU A 85 22.40 -59.87 -15.28
N VAL A 86 23.71 -59.76 -14.99
CA VAL A 86 24.45 -58.48 -14.83
C VAL A 86 24.32 -57.54 -16.04
N ASN A 87 24.11 -58.09 -17.23
CA ASN A 87 23.99 -57.28 -18.44
C ASN A 87 22.55 -56.89 -18.80
N ASN A 88 21.54 -57.45 -18.13
CA ASN A 88 20.14 -57.13 -18.39
C ASN A 88 19.80 -55.73 -17.85
N SER A 89 18.90 -55.03 -18.56
CA SER A 89 18.49 -53.68 -18.18
C SER A 89 17.49 -53.67 -17.03
N GLU A 90 16.59 -54.66 -16.95
CA GLU A 90 15.56 -54.75 -15.92
C GLU A 90 15.11 -56.21 -15.76
N ILE A 91 14.84 -56.65 -14.53
CA ILE A 91 14.31 -57.99 -14.23
C ILE A 91 12.90 -57.85 -13.68
N SER A 92 11.90 -58.07 -14.53
CA SER A 92 10.49 -58.08 -14.14
C SER A 92 10.10 -59.42 -13.50
N ILE A 93 9.53 -59.36 -12.30
CA ILE A 93 8.98 -60.50 -11.56
C ILE A 93 7.61 -60.14 -10.99
N SER A 94 6.70 -61.11 -10.89
CA SER A 94 5.30 -60.90 -10.50
C SER A 94 5.10 -60.39 -9.07
N SER A 95 6.06 -60.70 -8.18
CA SER A 95 6.03 -60.36 -6.77
C SER A 95 7.43 -60.48 -6.17
N LEU A 96 7.80 -59.55 -5.31
CA LEU A 96 9.02 -59.63 -4.49
C LEU A 96 8.75 -60.49 -3.26
N ASP A 97 9.59 -61.51 -3.06
CA ASP A 97 9.50 -62.49 -1.95
C ASP A 97 10.89 -62.78 -1.35
N ASP A 98 10.98 -63.80 -0.49
CA ASP A 98 12.25 -64.23 0.11
C ASP A 98 13.03 -65.24 -0.77
N GLY A 99 12.59 -65.50 -2.01
CA GLY A 99 13.24 -66.38 -2.96
C GLY A 99 14.52 -65.78 -3.57
N TYR A 100 15.45 -66.63 -4.01
CA TYR A 100 16.72 -66.17 -4.58
C TYR A 100 16.55 -65.35 -5.87
N LYS A 101 15.49 -65.59 -6.65
CA LYS A 101 15.18 -64.78 -7.84
C LYS A 101 14.77 -63.34 -7.49
N SER A 102 14.05 -63.15 -6.38
CA SER A 102 13.77 -61.81 -5.83
C SER A 102 15.04 -61.11 -5.37
N ILE A 103 16.01 -61.84 -4.80
CA ILE A 103 17.33 -61.29 -4.46
C ILE A 103 18.09 -60.83 -5.71
N ILE A 104 18.16 -61.65 -6.76
CA ILE A 104 18.80 -61.30 -8.04
C ILE A 104 18.10 -60.08 -8.67
N SER A 105 16.76 -60.10 -8.74
CA SER A 105 15.94 -58.98 -9.23
C SER A 105 16.21 -57.69 -8.46
N CYS A 106 16.27 -57.73 -7.12
CA CYS A 106 16.65 -56.56 -6.32
C CYS A 106 18.04 -56.05 -6.68
N ILE A 107 19.05 -56.92 -6.72
CA ILE A 107 20.44 -56.52 -6.98
C ILE A 107 20.55 -55.83 -8.35
N ILE A 108 19.99 -56.43 -9.41
CA ILE A 108 20.06 -55.86 -10.76
C ILE A 108 19.20 -54.60 -10.90
N ASN A 109 17.96 -54.60 -10.40
CA ASN A 109 17.07 -53.44 -10.51
C ASN A 109 17.49 -52.24 -9.67
N VAL A 110 18.29 -52.40 -8.62
CA VAL A 110 18.93 -51.26 -7.92
C VAL A 110 20.23 -50.86 -8.63
N SER A 111 21.09 -51.82 -9.01
CA SER A 111 22.41 -51.51 -9.59
C SER A 111 22.34 -50.86 -10.97
N GLN A 112 21.30 -51.14 -11.78
CA GLN A 112 21.14 -50.54 -13.12
C GLN A 112 21.13 -49.00 -13.10
N TYR A 113 20.76 -48.37 -11.99
CA TYR A 113 20.66 -46.91 -11.86
C TYR A 113 21.96 -46.22 -11.47
N PHE A 114 23.06 -46.95 -11.28
CA PHE A 114 24.33 -46.38 -10.85
C PHE A 114 25.48 -46.82 -11.76
N LYS A 115 26.60 -46.08 -11.70
CA LYS A 115 27.87 -46.42 -12.34
C LYS A 115 29.00 -46.28 -11.33
N TYR A 116 29.86 -47.28 -11.29
CA TYR A 116 31.13 -47.21 -10.59
C TYR A 116 32.07 -46.22 -11.33
N PRO A 117 32.73 -45.28 -10.64
CA PRO A 117 33.58 -44.28 -11.28
C PRO A 117 34.88 -44.93 -11.79
N PRO A 118 35.44 -44.46 -12.93
CA PRO A 118 36.69 -45.01 -13.46
C PRO A 118 37.89 -44.79 -12.53
N ASN A 119 37.91 -43.70 -11.76
CA ASN A 119 39.05 -43.32 -10.91
C ASN A 119 38.86 -43.64 -9.41
N ASN A 120 37.83 -44.39 -9.03
CA ASN A 120 37.53 -44.78 -7.64
C ASN A 120 37.36 -43.58 -6.67
N GLU A 121 36.59 -42.58 -7.09
CA GLU A 121 36.49 -41.23 -6.48
C GLU A 121 35.69 -41.17 -5.16
N GLY A 122 35.33 -42.33 -4.57
CA GLY A 122 34.62 -42.41 -3.28
C GLY A 122 33.12 -42.07 -3.34
N TYR A 123 32.56 -41.96 -4.54
CA TYR A 123 31.13 -41.84 -4.87
C TYR A 123 30.81 -42.66 -6.12
N LEU A 124 29.55 -42.66 -6.53
CA LEU A 124 29.00 -43.35 -7.71
C LEU A 124 28.25 -42.34 -8.56
N TYR A 125 28.23 -42.51 -9.88
CA TYR A 125 27.40 -41.69 -10.76
C TYR A 125 25.99 -42.27 -10.85
N VAL A 126 24.97 -41.42 -10.99
CA VAL A 126 23.58 -41.84 -11.22
C VAL A 126 23.29 -41.89 -12.72
N ASN A 127 22.75 -43.01 -13.20
CA ASN A 127 22.43 -43.19 -14.62
C ASN A 127 21.22 -42.35 -15.02
N GLY A 128 21.41 -41.50 -16.04
CA GLY A 128 20.38 -40.62 -16.58
C GLY A 128 20.37 -39.21 -16.00
N ASN A 129 21.27 -38.89 -15.06
CA ASN A 129 21.45 -37.52 -14.57
C ASN A 129 22.91 -37.25 -14.16
N ASP A 130 23.61 -36.40 -14.91
CA ASP A 130 25.03 -36.09 -14.70
C ASP A 130 25.31 -35.17 -13.49
N TYR A 131 24.26 -34.68 -12.83
CA TYR A 131 24.32 -33.79 -11.66
C TYR A 131 23.99 -34.51 -10.34
N LEU A 132 23.82 -35.84 -10.37
CA LEU A 132 23.59 -36.66 -9.19
C LEU A 132 24.72 -37.66 -8.98
N LEU A 133 25.26 -37.62 -7.77
CA LEU A 133 26.21 -38.58 -7.23
C LEU A 133 25.52 -39.41 -6.15
N ALA A 134 26.01 -40.62 -5.89
CA ALA A 134 25.50 -41.50 -4.86
C ALA A 134 26.65 -42.06 -4.00
N LYS A 135 26.39 -42.29 -2.71
CA LYS A 135 27.40 -42.81 -1.79
C LYS A 135 26.75 -43.68 -0.71
N ILE A 136 27.37 -44.81 -0.40
CA ILE A 136 26.96 -45.63 0.75
C ILE A 136 27.48 -44.96 2.02
N THR A 137 26.57 -44.70 2.95
CA THR A 137 26.84 -44.07 4.26
C THR A 137 26.30 -44.96 5.37
N VAL A 138 26.68 -44.65 6.62
CA VAL A 138 26.14 -45.32 7.81
C VAL A 138 24.61 -45.24 7.95
N ASN A 139 23.97 -44.27 7.27
CA ASN A 139 22.52 -44.08 7.29
C ASN A 139 21.80 -44.71 6.09
N GLY A 140 22.53 -45.23 5.09
CA GLY A 140 21.97 -45.71 3.83
C GLY A 140 22.66 -45.15 2.59
N LEU A 141 22.06 -45.35 1.42
CA LEU A 141 22.53 -44.83 0.14
C LEU A 141 22.12 -43.36 -0.01
N SER A 142 23.06 -42.45 0.20
CA SER A 142 22.82 -41.02 0.04
C SER A 142 22.93 -40.62 -1.43
N ILE A 143 21.90 -39.98 -1.97
CA ILE A 143 21.93 -39.27 -3.25
C ILE A 143 22.29 -37.80 -2.97
N SER A 144 23.34 -37.30 -3.62
CA SER A 144 23.83 -35.93 -3.46
C SER A 144 23.95 -35.21 -4.79
N TYR A 145 23.70 -33.91 -4.77
CA TYR A 145 23.89 -33.04 -5.93
C TYR A 145 25.38 -32.83 -6.22
N SER A 146 25.71 -32.69 -7.50
CA SER A 146 27.01 -32.18 -7.97
C SER A 146 27.15 -30.68 -7.68
N ASP A 147 28.37 -30.22 -7.40
CA ASP A 147 28.69 -28.80 -7.25
C ASP A 147 28.56 -28.01 -8.58
N THR A 148 28.33 -28.70 -9.71
CA THR A 148 28.11 -28.10 -11.04
C THR A 148 26.69 -27.57 -11.29
N ILE A 149 25.79 -27.59 -10.31
CA ILE A 149 24.44 -27.04 -10.47
C ILE A 149 24.46 -25.52 -10.28
N GLU A 150 24.45 -24.78 -11.39
CA GLU A 150 24.49 -23.32 -11.41
C GLU A 150 23.11 -22.64 -11.48
N THR A 151 22.03 -23.39 -11.75
CA THR A 151 20.68 -22.78 -11.91
C THR A 151 19.59 -23.51 -11.13
N TYR A 152 18.59 -22.73 -10.71
CA TYR A 152 17.42 -23.23 -9.99
C TYR A 152 16.55 -24.18 -10.83
N GLN A 153 16.41 -23.94 -12.13
CA GLN A 153 15.67 -24.82 -13.04
C GLN A 153 16.33 -26.21 -13.10
N LEU A 154 17.66 -26.24 -13.26
CA LEU A 154 18.44 -27.48 -13.25
C LEU A 154 18.34 -28.20 -11.90
N TYR A 155 18.31 -27.46 -10.79
CA TYR A 155 18.07 -28.01 -9.46
C TYR A 155 16.70 -28.68 -9.33
N ILE A 156 15.61 -28.05 -9.80
CA ILE A 156 14.27 -28.66 -9.81
C ILE A 156 14.27 -29.95 -10.64
N GLU A 157 14.77 -29.91 -11.88
CA GLU A 157 14.76 -31.06 -12.77
C GLU A 157 15.57 -32.24 -12.19
N THR A 158 16.72 -31.93 -11.59
CA THR A 158 17.58 -32.89 -10.91
C THR A 158 16.94 -33.47 -9.64
N THR A 159 16.27 -32.63 -8.84
CA THR A 159 15.52 -33.06 -7.64
C THR A 159 14.37 -33.99 -8.02
N LYS A 160 13.58 -33.61 -9.02
CA LYS A 160 12.47 -34.41 -9.54
C LYS A 160 12.95 -35.76 -10.09
N PHE A 161 14.09 -35.79 -10.78
CA PHE A 161 14.72 -37.03 -11.22
C PHE A 161 15.11 -37.92 -10.02
N ALA A 162 15.75 -37.35 -9.00
CA ALA A 162 16.14 -38.09 -7.79
C ALA A 162 14.93 -38.67 -7.02
N GLU A 163 13.83 -37.93 -6.93
CA GLU A 163 12.59 -38.40 -6.30
C GLU A 163 11.94 -39.55 -7.08
N GLU A 164 11.84 -39.44 -8.40
CA GLU A 164 11.33 -40.52 -9.27
C GLU A 164 12.24 -41.76 -9.26
N LEU A 165 13.54 -41.56 -9.17
CA LEU A 165 14.52 -42.64 -8.98
C LEU A 165 14.28 -43.38 -7.65
N ILE A 166 14.13 -42.65 -6.54
CA ILE A 166 13.87 -43.23 -5.22
C ILE A 166 12.55 -44.02 -5.24
N LYS A 167 11.48 -43.49 -5.84
CA LYS A 167 10.19 -44.19 -6.00
C LYS A 167 10.34 -45.53 -6.72
N LYS A 168 11.20 -45.63 -7.74
CA LYS A 168 11.47 -46.88 -8.48
C LYS A 168 12.32 -47.88 -7.68
N ILE A 169 13.30 -47.40 -6.92
CA ILE A 169 14.27 -48.24 -6.20
C ILE A 169 13.72 -48.76 -4.85
N ILE A 170 12.90 -47.98 -4.15
CA ILE A 170 12.49 -48.27 -2.78
C ILE A 170 11.78 -49.63 -2.55
N PRO A 171 11.02 -50.23 -3.50
CA PRO A 171 10.45 -51.57 -3.30
C PRO A 171 11.51 -52.65 -3.17
N TYR A 172 12.60 -52.55 -3.94
CA TYR A 172 13.71 -53.51 -3.92
C TYR A 172 14.56 -53.39 -2.66
N ILE A 173 14.82 -52.15 -2.19
CA ILE A 173 15.50 -51.92 -0.90
C ILE A 173 14.63 -52.49 0.25
N ARG A 174 13.31 -52.24 0.26
CA ARG A 174 12.40 -52.79 1.27
C ARG A 174 12.34 -54.32 1.26
N CYS A 175 12.35 -54.94 0.08
CA CYS A 175 12.48 -56.40 -0.04
C CYS A 175 13.81 -56.86 0.57
N ALA A 176 14.91 -56.20 0.25
CA ALA A 176 16.23 -56.53 0.79
C ALA A 176 16.28 -56.44 2.32
N THR A 177 15.81 -55.34 2.92
CA THR A 177 15.79 -55.17 4.39
C THR A 177 14.87 -56.19 5.07
N THR A 178 13.72 -56.50 4.48
CA THR A 178 12.75 -57.46 5.04
C THR A 178 13.32 -58.88 5.08
N TYR A 179 14.04 -59.29 4.03
CA TYR A 179 14.51 -60.67 3.86
C TYR A 179 16.01 -60.85 4.11
N GLY A 180 16.52 -60.18 5.15
CA GLY A 180 17.86 -60.41 5.70
C GLY A 180 18.90 -59.33 5.42
N ASN A 181 18.51 -58.17 4.89
CA ASN A 181 19.35 -57.01 4.60
C ASN A 181 20.60 -57.32 3.76
N PHE A 182 20.41 -57.87 2.56
CA PHE A 182 21.53 -58.28 1.68
C PHE A 182 22.23 -57.13 0.93
N PHE A 183 21.77 -55.88 1.06
CA PHE A 183 22.52 -54.68 0.65
C PHE A 183 23.34 -54.10 1.81
N GLN A 184 24.43 -53.38 1.51
CA GLN A 184 25.23 -52.65 2.51
C GLN A 184 24.51 -51.40 3.06
N PHE A 185 23.34 -51.05 2.51
CA PHE A 185 22.47 -49.95 2.91
C PHE A 185 21.03 -50.45 3.10
N GLY A 186 20.35 -49.94 4.12
CA GLY A 186 18.94 -50.27 4.40
C GLY A 186 17.92 -49.23 3.94
N ASP A 187 18.36 -48.07 3.47
CA ASP A 187 17.49 -46.97 3.02
C ASP A 187 18.18 -46.13 1.93
N ILE A 188 17.43 -45.23 1.28
CA ILE A 188 17.89 -44.31 0.25
C ILE A 188 17.28 -42.91 0.47
N PHE A 189 18.10 -41.86 0.44
CA PHE A 189 17.65 -40.49 0.73
C PHE A 189 18.43 -39.44 -0.05
N ILE A 190 17.80 -38.27 -0.29
CA ILE A 190 18.44 -37.12 -0.92
C ILE A 190 19.07 -36.23 0.16
N THR A 191 20.33 -35.86 0.00
CA THR A 191 21.01 -34.89 0.87
C THR A 191 20.70 -33.46 0.45
N LYS A 192 20.73 -32.50 1.38
CA LYS A 192 20.62 -31.07 1.02
C LYS A 192 21.77 -30.65 0.09
N ILE A 193 21.44 -29.83 -0.91
CA ILE A 193 22.43 -29.22 -1.81
C ILE A 193 23.37 -28.29 -1.04
N GLY A 194 24.61 -28.14 -1.53
CA GLY A 194 25.65 -27.28 -0.95
C GLY A 194 25.43 -25.79 -1.22
N LYS A 195 26.52 -25.00 -1.21
CA LYS A 195 26.47 -23.58 -1.58
C LYS A 195 26.25 -23.45 -3.09
N VAL A 196 25.12 -22.88 -3.49
CA VAL A 196 24.72 -22.67 -4.89
C VAL A 196 24.44 -21.18 -5.16
N PRO A 197 24.57 -20.70 -6.42
CA PRO A 197 24.32 -19.30 -6.80
C PRO A 197 22.82 -18.98 -6.98
N PHE A 198 21.96 -19.59 -6.16
CA PHE A 198 20.51 -19.39 -6.12
C PHE A 198 19.94 -19.84 -4.77
N ILE A 199 18.71 -19.46 -4.45
CA ILE A 199 18.01 -19.97 -3.25
C ILE A 199 17.42 -21.37 -3.58
N PRO A 200 17.85 -22.46 -2.91
CA PRO A 200 17.39 -23.82 -3.22
C PRO A 200 16.05 -24.16 -2.54
N LYS A 201 15.07 -23.25 -2.62
CA LYS A 201 13.72 -23.36 -2.05
C LYS A 201 12.69 -23.04 -3.12
N GLU A 202 11.47 -23.55 -2.98
CA GLU A 202 10.33 -23.05 -3.75
C GLU A 202 9.97 -21.64 -3.27
N VAL A 203 9.89 -20.70 -4.20
CA VAL A 203 9.55 -19.30 -3.93
C VAL A 203 8.34 -18.97 -4.78
N VAL A 204 7.20 -18.75 -4.14
CA VAL A 204 5.96 -18.33 -4.79
C VAL A 204 5.34 -17.21 -3.97
N PHE A 205 4.53 -16.37 -4.60
CA PHE A 205 3.66 -15.48 -3.81
C PHE A 205 2.72 -16.32 -2.94
N SER A 206 2.42 -15.85 -1.73
CA SER A 206 1.57 -16.57 -0.78
C SER A 206 0.07 -16.65 -1.17
N VAL A 207 -0.29 -16.21 -2.38
CA VAL A 207 -1.60 -16.36 -3.02
C VAL A 207 -1.40 -16.80 -4.47
N SER A 208 -2.43 -17.37 -5.11
CA SER A 208 -2.34 -17.71 -6.54
C SER A 208 -2.33 -16.49 -7.45
N ASN A 209 -1.62 -16.61 -8.57
CA ASN A 209 -1.51 -15.56 -9.59
C ASN A 209 -2.90 -15.10 -10.09
N ASP A 210 -3.87 -16.01 -10.19
CA ASP A 210 -5.25 -15.71 -10.61
C ASP A 210 -6.01 -14.78 -9.63
N ILE A 211 -5.58 -14.71 -8.36
CA ILE A 211 -6.19 -13.87 -7.33
C ILE A 211 -5.53 -12.48 -7.29
N ILE A 212 -4.30 -12.32 -7.79
CA ILE A 212 -3.58 -11.03 -7.79
C ILE A 212 -4.39 -9.90 -8.46
N PRO A 213 -4.98 -10.05 -9.66
CA PRO A 213 -5.86 -9.03 -10.25
C PRO A 213 -7.07 -8.70 -9.37
N ASN A 214 -7.63 -9.70 -8.69
CA ASN A 214 -8.80 -9.58 -7.83
C ASN A 214 -8.46 -8.93 -6.46
N LEU A 215 -7.18 -8.82 -6.10
CA LEU A 215 -6.71 -8.07 -4.93
C LEU A 215 -6.35 -6.62 -5.30
N ILE A 216 -5.66 -6.42 -6.42
CA ILE A 216 -5.20 -5.10 -6.85
C ILE A 216 -6.36 -4.24 -7.36
N LYS A 217 -7.18 -4.77 -8.29
CA LYS A 217 -8.18 -3.99 -9.02
C LYS A 217 -9.26 -3.37 -8.11
N PRO A 218 -9.73 -4.02 -7.02
CA PRO A 218 -10.64 -3.36 -6.07
C PRO A 218 -9.98 -2.30 -5.16
N LEU A 219 -8.64 -2.27 -5.07
CA LEU A 219 -7.89 -1.32 -4.23
C LEU A 219 -7.33 -0.12 -5.01
N TYR A 220 -7.10 -0.27 -6.31
CA TYR A 220 -6.45 0.76 -7.13
C TYR A 220 -7.12 0.96 -8.51
N GLY A 221 -8.22 0.26 -8.81
CA GLY A 221 -8.81 0.26 -10.14
C GLY A 221 -7.85 -0.29 -11.20
N ASP A 222 -7.88 0.33 -12.38
CA ASP A 222 -6.90 0.14 -13.45
C ASP A 222 -5.90 1.33 -13.51
N SER A 223 -5.69 2.04 -12.39
CA SER A 223 -4.93 3.30 -12.32
C SER A 223 -3.41 3.06 -12.22
N PRO A 224 -2.62 3.23 -13.29
CA PRO A 224 -1.18 2.93 -13.30
C PRO A 224 -0.35 3.85 -12.37
N GLU A 225 -0.78 5.10 -12.16
CA GLU A 225 -0.14 6.06 -11.27
C GLU A 225 -0.11 5.57 -9.81
N CYS A 226 -1.12 4.81 -9.39
CA CYS A 226 -1.15 4.17 -8.07
C CYS A 226 -0.03 3.13 -7.93
N GLY A 227 0.26 2.38 -9.00
CA GLY A 227 1.35 1.41 -9.04
C GLY A 227 2.71 2.07 -8.88
N LEU A 228 2.97 3.14 -9.64
CA LEU A 228 4.23 3.89 -9.53
C LEU A 228 4.41 4.46 -8.12
N ARG A 229 3.34 5.00 -7.54
CA ARG A 229 3.35 5.62 -6.21
C ARG A 229 3.71 4.64 -5.10
N GLU A 230 3.21 3.42 -5.15
CA GLU A 230 3.59 2.38 -4.17
C GLU A 230 5.08 2.01 -4.28
N ILE A 231 5.63 1.93 -5.50
CA ILE A 231 7.05 1.57 -5.69
C ILE A 231 7.96 2.72 -5.23
N ILE A 232 7.68 3.95 -5.65
CA ILE A 232 8.43 5.14 -5.19
C ILE A 232 8.33 5.29 -3.67
N GLN A 233 7.17 5.04 -3.05
CA GLN A 233 7.06 5.08 -1.60
C GLN A 233 7.94 4.01 -0.92
N ASN A 234 8.00 2.79 -1.48
CA ASN A 234 8.87 1.75 -0.94
C ASN A 234 10.36 2.10 -1.08
N ALA A 235 10.75 2.71 -2.19
CA ALA A 235 12.09 3.26 -2.43
C ALA A 235 12.45 4.40 -1.44
N CYS A 236 11.52 5.35 -1.22
CA CYS A 236 11.66 6.42 -0.22
C CYS A 236 11.85 5.84 1.19
N ASP A 237 10.97 4.93 1.59
CA ASP A 237 11.02 4.27 2.89
C ASP A 237 12.35 3.50 3.08
N ALA A 238 12.80 2.73 2.08
CA ALA A 238 14.06 1.99 2.13
C ALA A 238 15.29 2.90 2.21
N THR A 239 15.23 4.08 1.59
CA THR A 239 16.29 5.11 1.64
C THR A 239 16.34 5.81 3.01
N LYS A 240 15.18 6.03 3.64
CA LYS A 240 15.07 6.53 5.02
C LYS A 240 15.56 5.52 6.06
N GLU A 241 15.29 4.23 5.86
CA GLU A 241 15.77 3.15 6.75
C GLU A 241 17.29 2.92 6.68
N LEU A 242 17.98 3.40 5.64
CA LEU A 242 19.44 3.29 5.52
C LEU A 242 20.15 4.13 6.61
N PRO A 243 20.95 3.51 7.49
CA PRO A 243 21.66 4.25 8.55
C PRO A 243 22.61 5.31 8.00
N ASP A 244 22.64 6.50 8.62
CA ASP A 244 23.41 7.67 8.18
C ASP A 244 24.94 7.51 8.23
N VAL A 245 25.43 6.36 8.72
CA VAL A 245 26.85 5.97 8.61
C VAL A 245 27.26 5.57 7.18
N ASN A 246 26.30 5.38 6.26
CA ASN A 246 26.58 5.16 4.84
C ASN A 246 26.72 6.49 4.10
N LEU A 247 27.89 6.72 3.50
CA LEU A 247 28.23 7.91 2.69
C LEU A 247 27.62 7.90 1.28
N LEU A 248 26.55 7.13 1.05
CA LEU A 248 25.86 7.04 -0.24
C LEU A 248 24.90 8.21 -0.40
N ASP A 249 24.82 8.75 -1.62
CA ASP A 249 23.89 9.83 -1.94
C ASP A 249 22.45 9.31 -1.93
N LYS A 250 21.63 9.79 -0.98
CA LYS A 250 20.27 9.30 -0.72
C LYS A 250 19.29 9.86 -1.74
N HIS A 251 19.14 9.17 -2.87
CA HIS A 251 18.20 9.51 -3.93
C HIS A 251 17.52 8.28 -4.54
N ILE A 252 16.57 8.53 -5.43
CA ILE A 252 15.85 7.55 -6.23
C ILE A 252 16.01 7.91 -7.70
N ASP A 253 16.45 6.97 -8.53
CA ASP A 253 16.42 7.14 -9.98
C ASP A 253 15.14 6.50 -10.54
N LEU A 254 14.39 7.31 -11.30
CA LEU A 254 13.25 6.92 -12.11
C LEU A 254 13.70 6.93 -13.57
N ILE A 255 13.92 5.76 -14.17
CA ILE A 255 14.53 5.63 -15.50
C ILE A 255 13.50 5.02 -16.44
N VAL A 256 13.23 5.69 -17.55
CA VAL A 256 12.40 5.19 -18.66
C VAL A 256 13.30 4.95 -19.86
N VAL A 257 13.23 3.75 -20.43
CA VAL A 257 13.92 3.39 -21.68
C VAL A 257 12.92 2.82 -22.66
N LYS A 258 12.79 3.44 -23.83
CA LYS A 258 11.89 3.05 -24.90
C LYS A 258 12.66 2.29 -25.99
N ASN A 259 12.43 0.98 -26.05
CA ASN A 259 12.88 0.14 -27.17
C ASN A 259 11.77 0.07 -28.24
N GLU A 260 12.11 -0.36 -29.46
CA GLU A 260 11.25 -0.29 -30.65
C GLU A 260 9.79 -0.76 -30.42
N ASP A 261 9.60 -1.86 -29.67
CA ASP A 261 8.26 -2.42 -29.34
C ASP A 261 7.83 -2.27 -27.87
N LYS A 262 8.73 -1.89 -26.94
CA LYS A 262 8.49 -2.00 -25.49
C LYS A 262 9.19 -0.91 -24.69
N THR A 263 8.47 -0.30 -23.77
CA THR A 263 9.05 0.63 -22.78
C THR A 263 9.34 -0.11 -21.47
N VAL A 264 10.52 0.11 -20.91
CA VAL A 264 10.92 -0.38 -19.58
C VAL A 264 10.95 0.82 -18.62
N LEU A 265 10.31 0.65 -17.47
CA LEU A 265 10.34 1.60 -16.37
C LEU A 265 11.11 0.98 -15.21
N THR A 266 12.22 1.61 -14.83
CA THR A 266 13.08 1.18 -13.73
C THR A 266 13.01 2.20 -12.60
N ILE A 267 12.76 1.73 -11.38
CA ILE A 267 12.85 2.51 -10.14
C ILE A 267 14.01 1.94 -9.33
N ARG A 268 15.01 2.77 -9.03
CA ARG A 268 16.21 2.40 -8.28
C ARG A 268 16.33 3.25 -7.03
N ASP A 269 16.30 2.61 -5.85
CA ASP A 269 16.70 3.22 -4.59
C ASP A 269 18.13 2.86 -4.22
N TYR A 270 18.83 3.74 -3.50
CA TYR A 270 20.14 3.47 -2.90
C TYR A 270 20.02 3.20 -1.39
N GLY A 271 18.93 2.57 -0.97
CA GLY A 271 18.54 2.39 0.43
C GLY A 271 19.07 1.12 1.09
N ILE A 272 18.35 0.67 2.13
CA ILE A 272 18.77 -0.44 3.00
C ILE A 272 18.94 -1.78 2.26
N GLY A 273 18.14 -2.03 1.20
CA GLY A 273 18.09 -3.28 0.44
C GLY A 273 17.52 -4.47 1.22
N MET A 274 17.35 -5.62 0.56
CA MET A 274 16.73 -6.81 1.16
C MET A 274 17.72 -7.95 1.40
N THR A 275 17.49 -8.70 2.48
CA THR A 275 18.15 -9.98 2.78
C THR A 275 17.30 -11.16 2.28
N GLU A 276 17.84 -12.39 2.24
CA GLU A 276 17.04 -13.60 1.98
C GLU A 276 15.82 -13.70 2.90
N ASP A 277 15.96 -13.37 4.19
CA ASP A 277 14.86 -13.42 5.15
C ASP A 277 13.75 -12.42 4.81
N ILE A 278 14.10 -11.17 4.47
CA ILE A 278 13.12 -10.15 4.05
C ILE A 278 12.44 -10.57 2.74
N LEU A 279 13.19 -11.14 1.79
CA LEU A 279 12.62 -11.63 0.53
C LEU A 279 11.59 -12.74 0.80
N LEU A 280 11.99 -13.82 1.47
CA LEU A 280 11.16 -15.00 1.66
C LEU A 280 9.98 -14.77 2.62
N ASN A 281 10.15 -13.97 3.67
CA ASN A 281 9.16 -13.82 4.74
C ASN A 281 8.35 -12.51 4.67
N LYS A 282 8.71 -11.56 3.80
CA LYS A 282 8.01 -10.26 3.66
C LYS A 282 7.73 -9.85 2.21
N TYR A 283 8.69 -9.98 1.29
CA TYR A 283 8.48 -9.53 -0.10
C TYR A 283 7.48 -10.41 -0.87
N PHE A 284 7.63 -11.74 -0.77
CA PHE A 284 6.73 -12.70 -1.43
C PHE A 284 5.48 -13.05 -0.59
N VAL A 285 5.37 -12.55 0.63
CA VAL A 285 4.24 -12.84 1.55
C VAL A 285 3.29 -11.66 1.60
N ILE A 286 2.11 -11.83 1.01
CA ILE A 286 1.14 -10.74 0.82
C ILE A 286 0.46 -10.40 2.16
N GLY A 287 0.34 -9.10 2.43
CA GLY A 287 -0.21 -8.58 3.69
C GLY A 287 0.81 -8.54 4.83
N GLU A 288 2.02 -9.05 4.62
CA GLU A 288 3.15 -8.90 5.54
C GLU A 288 4.06 -7.74 5.10
N SER A 289 4.46 -6.91 6.05
CA SER A 289 5.40 -5.81 5.83
C SER A 289 6.47 -5.85 6.92
N SER A 290 7.72 -5.62 6.56
CA SER A 290 8.82 -5.42 7.50
C SER A 290 8.61 -4.20 8.39
N LYS A 291 7.72 -3.28 7.99
CA LYS A 291 7.49 -1.96 8.61
C LYS A 291 6.37 -1.97 9.66
N LYS A 292 5.70 -3.10 9.91
CA LYS A 292 4.66 -3.22 10.95
C LYS A 292 5.26 -2.94 12.34
N GLY A 293 4.87 -1.82 12.96
CA GLY A 293 5.33 -1.42 14.30
C GLY A 293 6.66 -0.66 14.34
N ASN A 294 7.18 -0.17 13.20
CA ASN A 294 8.39 0.65 13.16
C ASN A 294 8.10 2.12 13.58
N THR A 295 9.09 2.84 14.13
CA THR A 295 8.91 4.19 14.70
C THR A 295 9.27 5.35 13.78
N THR A 296 9.73 5.05 12.56
CA THR A 296 10.13 6.00 11.52
C THR A 296 8.92 6.47 10.68
N ASN A 297 9.03 7.63 10.03
CA ASN A 297 7.99 8.24 9.16
C ASN A 297 7.81 7.46 7.83
N LEU A 298 7.36 6.21 7.91
CA LEU A 298 7.19 5.28 6.79
C LEU A 298 5.70 5.09 6.47
N VAL A 299 5.36 5.06 5.17
CA VAL A 299 3.97 5.01 4.71
C VAL A 299 3.57 3.60 4.23
N GLY A 300 4.54 2.72 3.96
CA GLY A 300 4.33 1.35 3.44
C GLY A 300 3.98 0.28 4.49
N GLN A 301 2.75 0.24 5.02
CA GLN A 301 2.38 -0.75 6.06
C GLN A 301 1.65 -2.02 5.56
N PHE A 302 1.03 -1.99 4.36
CA PHE A 302 0.03 -2.99 3.96
C PHE A 302 0.56 -4.28 3.28
N GLY A 303 1.85 -4.36 2.92
CA GLY A 303 2.41 -5.60 2.35
C GLY A 303 1.88 -6.00 0.96
N ILE A 304 1.44 -5.03 0.16
CA ILE A 304 0.92 -5.24 -1.21
C ILE A 304 1.74 -4.51 -2.30
N GLY A 305 2.79 -3.76 -1.91
CA GLY A 305 3.56 -2.91 -2.84
C GLY A 305 4.25 -3.64 -3.99
N ALA A 306 4.69 -4.89 -3.76
CA ALA A 306 5.24 -5.75 -4.83
C ALA A 306 4.19 -6.13 -5.90
N LEU A 307 2.91 -6.22 -5.51
CA LEU A 307 1.81 -6.49 -6.42
C LEU A 307 1.37 -5.24 -7.19
N ALA A 308 1.49 -4.05 -6.59
CA ALA A 308 1.10 -2.79 -7.23
C ALA A 308 1.86 -2.51 -8.54
N ALA A 309 3.05 -3.11 -8.72
CA ALA A 309 3.79 -3.09 -9.98
C ALA A 309 3.01 -3.71 -11.17
N PHE A 310 2.11 -4.67 -10.93
CA PHE A 310 1.25 -5.24 -11.97
C PHE A 310 0.18 -4.28 -12.51
N LEU A 311 0.01 -3.08 -11.91
CA LEU A 311 -0.77 -2.01 -12.55
C LEU A 311 -0.04 -1.48 -13.79
N LEU A 312 1.29 -1.35 -13.71
CA LEU A 312 2.16 -0.79 -14.74
C LEU A 312 2.54 -1.79 -15.84
N GLY A 313 2.83 -3.05 -15.48
CA GLY A 313 3.42 -4.03 -16.39
C GLY A 313 3.26 -5.47 -15.91
N ASP A 314 3.14 -6.42 -16.84
CA ASP A 314 2.87 -7.83 -16.49
C ASP A 314 4.14 -8.61 -16.13
N LYS A 315 5.33 -8.10 -16.51
CA LYS A 315 6.64 -8.66 -16.19
C LYS A 315 7.48 -7.67 -15.37
N ILE A 316 7.94 -8.13 -14.21
CA ILE A 316 8.78 -7.38 -13.27
C ILE A 316 10.08 -8.15 -13.03
N ALA A 317 11.21 -7.45 -13.09
CA ALA A 317 12.51 -7.92 -12.64
C ALA A 317 12.98 -7.09 -11.44
N VAL A 318 13.60 -7.74 -10.46
CA VAL A 318 14.08 -7.12 -9.22
C VAL A 318 15.54 -7.49 -8.99
N LYS A 319 16.34 -6.50 -8.62
CA LYS A 319 17.73 -6.67 -8.17
C LYS A 319 17.88 -5.96 -6.82
N THR A 320 18.40 -6.64 -5.80
CA THR A 320 18.49 -6.06 -4.45
C THR A 320 19.75 -6.51 -3.71
N LYS A 321 20.35 -5.58 -2.96
CA LYS A 321 21.56 -5.80 -2.16
C LYS A 321 21.41 -5.09 -0.83
N HIS A 322 21.28 -5.86 0.25
CA HIS A 322 21.29 -5.30 1.60
C HIS A 322 22.63 -4.62 1.91
N TYR A 323 22.64 -3.47 2.59
CA TYR A 323 23.85 -2.66 2.83
C TYR A 323 24.99 -3.37 3.60
N LYS A 324 24.70 -4.49 4.27
CA LYS A 324 25.70 -5.35 4.94
C LYS A 324 26.07 -6.62 4.15
N SER A 325 25.62 -6.75 2.90
CA SER A 325 25.77 -7.93 2.05
C SER A 325 26.67 -7.65 0.85
N THR A 326 27.57 -8.59 0.53
CA THR A 326 28.24 -8.64 -0.78
C THR A 326 27.35 -9.29 -1.84
N SER A 327 26.50 -10.23 -1.44
CA SER A 327 25.56 -10.92 -2.31
C SER A 327 24.39 -10.03 -2.73
N VAL A 328 24.10 -10.08 -4.03
CA VAL A 328 22.97 -9.46 -4.71
C VAL A 328 22.00 -10.55 -5.11
N TYR A 329 20.72 -10.36 -4.79
CA TYR A 329 19.64 -11.23 -5.21
C TYR A 329 19.01 -10.67 -6.48
N THR A 330 18.83 -11.51 -7.50
CA THR A 330 18.16 -11.18 -8.77
C THR A 330 17.08 -12.19 -9.08
N PHE A 331 15.89 -11.71 -9.42
CA PHE A 331 14.76 -12.55 -9.83
C PHE A 331 13.81 -11.78 -10.74
N ASP A 332 13.10 -12.48 -11.61
CA ASP A 332 11.99 -11.93 -12.37
C ASP A 332 10.73 -12.80 -12.23
N TYR A 333 9.57 -12.17 -12.37
CA TYR A 333 8.27 -12.80 -12.29
C TYR A 333 7.28 -12.15 -13.26
N GLU A 334 6.35 -12.96 -13.78
CA GLU A 334 5.39 -12.55 -14.80
C GLU A 334 3.99 -13.08 -14.48
N LEU A 335 2.97 -12.24 -14.66
CA LEU A 335 1.58 -12.59 -14.39
C LEU A 335 1.00 -13.49 -15.48
N THR A 336 1.36 -14.78 -15.43
CA THR A 336 0.86 -15.77 -16.40
C THR A 336 -0.37 -16.51 -15.88
N SER A 337 -1.43 -16.55 -16.68
CA SER A 337 -2.73 -17.19 -16.38
C SER A 337 -2.72 -18.73 -16.51
N LYS A 338 -1.54 -19.36 -16.35
CA LYS A 338 -1.34 -20.77 -16.69
C LYS A 338 -0.63 -21.63 -15.65
N ASN A 339 0.00 -21.07 -14.63
CA ASN A 339 0.45 -21.76 -13.41
C ASN A 339 1.03 -20.77 -12.38
N ASN A 340 0.99 -21.14 -11.10
CA ASN A 340 1.88 -20.57 -10.09
C ASN A 340 3.30 -21.12 -10.32
N ASN A 341 4.05 -20.55 -11.26
CA ASN A 341 5.46 -20.95 -11.46
C ASN A 341 6.31 -20.48 -10.27
N SER A 342 7.24 -21.32 -9.82
CA SER A 342 8.25 -20.93 -8.83
C SER A 342 9.18 -19.86 -9.38
N ILE A 343 9.52 -18.87 -8.55
CA ILE A 343 10.36 -17.71 -8.86
C ILE A 343 11.82 -18.10 -8.60
N ALA A 344 12.62 -18.15 -9.66
CA ALA A 344 14.04 -18.47 -9.56
C ALA A 344 14.83 -17.27 -8.99
N VAL A 345 15.17 -17.30 -7.70
CA VAL A 345 16.02 -16.27 -7.08
C VAL A 345 17.49 -16.66 -7.21
N SER A 346 18.19 -16.04 -8.15
CA SER A 346 19.65 -16.14 -8.29
C SER A 346 20.38 -15.27 -7.28
N ILE A 347 21.58 -15.71 -6.89
CA ILE A 347 22.49 -15.02 -5.98
C ILE A 347 23.81 -14.79 -6.73
N LYS A 348 24.24 -13.54 -6.83
CA LYS A 348 25.50 -13.15 -7.48
C LYS A 348 26.31 -12.24 -6.56
N GLU A 349 27.63 -12.24 -6.74
CA GLU A 349 28.48 -11.18 -6.20
C GLU A 349 28.65 -10.13 -7.30
N ASP A 350 28.40 -8.88 -6.96
CA ASP A 350 28.41 -7.74 -7.87
C ASP A 350 28.88 -6.53 -7.05
N GLU A 351 30.12 -6.10 -7.29
CA GLU A 351 30.77 -5.02 -6.54
C GLU A 351 30.27 -3.63 -7.00
N ASP A 352 29.95 -3.49 -8.30
CA ASP A 352 29.48 -2.26 -8.92
C ASP A 352 28.05 -1.89 -8.49
N PHE A 353 27.21 -2.89 -8.18
CA PHE A 353 25.88 -2.64 -7.63
C PHE A 353 25.98 -2.17 -6.17
N ALA A 354 25.76 -0.87 -5.94
CA ALA A 354 25.55 -0.29 -4.62
C ALA A 354 24.36 -0.93 -3.88
N CYS A 355 24.22 -0.69 -2.57
CA CYS A 355 23.08 -1.22 -1.80
C CYS A 355 21.73 -0.64 -2.26
N GLY A 356 20.63 -1.20 -1.74
CA GLY A 356 19.26 -0.81 -2.09
C GLY A 356 18.58 -1.80 -3.02
N THR A 357 17.50 -1.36 -3.66
CA THR A 357 16.71 -2.17 -4.61
C THR A 357 16.51 -1.46 -5.95
N GLU A 358 16.47 -2.25 -7.02
CA GLU A 358 16.06 -1.89 -8.36
C GLU A 358 14.82 -2.71 -8.73
N VAL A 359 13.78 -2.06 -9.24
CA VAL A 359 12.56 -2.69 -9.76
C VAL A 359 12.37 -2.23 -11.20
N SER A 360 12.54 -3.15 -12.14
CA SER A 360 12.47 -2.92 -13.59
C SER A 360 11.22 -3.59 -14.16
N ILE A 361 10.35 -2.81 -14.79
CA ILE A 361 9.01 -3.22 -15.22
C ILE A 361 8.88 -3.07 -16.73
N VAL A 362 8.48 -4.14 -17.41
CA VAL A 362 8.08 -4.08 -18.83
C VAL A 362 6.65 -3.54 -18.89
N LEU A 363 6.49 -2.30 -19.33
CA LEU A 363 5.21 -1.61 -19.28
C LEU A 363 4.20 -2.16 -20.28
N LYS A 364 2.92 -2.16 -19.89
CA LYS A 364 1.79 -2.49 -20.76
C LYS A 364 1.76 -1.59 -22.01
N ASP A 365 1.21 -2.13 -23.09
CA ASP A 365 0.99 -1.44 -24.37
C ASP A 365 0.38 -0.03 -24.23
N SER A 366 -0.58 0.13 -23.30
CA SER A 366 -1.27 1.41 -23.07
C SER A 366 -0.32 2.51 -22.61
N LEU A 367 0.70 2.18 -21.82
CA LEU A 367 1.73 3.12 -21.36
C LEU A 367 2.89 3.21 -22.37
N SER A 368 3.35 2.07 -22.89
CA SER A 368 4.47 2.00 -23.84
C SER A 368 4.25 2.80 -25.13
N LYS A 369 2.99 2.96 -25.56
CA LYS A 369 2.61 3.69 -26.78
C LYS A 369 2.49 5.20 -26.58
N LEU A 370 2.47 5.70 -25.34
CA LEU A 370 2.42 7.15 -25.07
C LEU A 370 3.71 7.84 -25.51
N ASP A 371 3.60 9.11 -25.87
CA ASP A 371 4.76 10.01 -25.88
C ASP A 371 5.15 10.41 -24.45
N GLN A 372 6.30 11.07 -24.33
CA GLN A 372 6.87 11.46 -23.04
C GLN A 372 5.95 12.36 -22.20
N SER A 373 5.17 13.25 -22.81
CA SER A 373 4.30 14.19 -22.07
C SER A 373 3.10 13.45 -21.52
N HIS A 374 2.38 12.72 -22.37
CA HIS A 374 1.22 11.94 -21.95
C HIS A 374 1.61 10.86 -20.94
N PHE A 375 2.81 10.27 -21.05
CA PHE A 375 3.34 9.34 -20.06
C PHE A 375 3.53 9.97 -18.67
N GLN A 376 4.08 11.20 -18.60
CA GLN A 376 4.25 11.92 -17.33
C GLN A 376 2.92 12.31 -16.71
N ASP A 377 1.94 12.71 -17.53
CA ASP A 377 0.60 13.09 -17.09
C ASP A 377 -0.19 11.88 -16.59
N GLU A 378 -0.12 10.75 -17.30
CA GLU A 378 -0.77 9.48 -16.92
C GLU A 378 -0.22 8.95 -15.59
N LEU A 379 1.10 8.92 -15.42
CA LEU A 379 1.75 8.45 -14.17
C LEU A 379 1.86 9.53 -13.08
N LYS A 380 1.26 10.71 -13.28
CA LYS A 380 1.21 11.83 -12.32
C LYS A 380 2.59 12.30 -11.81
N ILE A 381 3.64 12.17 -12.63
CA ILE A 381 5.03 12.44 -12.24
C ILE A 381 5.21 13.88 -11.72
N ASN A 382 4.58 14.87 -12.39
CA ASN A 382 4.63 16.28 -12.00
C ASN A 382 3.51 16.72 -11.03
N GLU A 383 2.60 15.82 -10.64
CA GLU A 383 1.49 16.13 -9.73
C GLU A 383 1.71 15.54 -8.33
N TRP A 384 2.21 14.29 -8.24
CA TRP A 384 2.20 13.52 -6.99
C TRP A 384 3.53 13.53 -6.22
N TYR A 385 4.64 13.82 -6.90
CA TYR A 385 6.01 13.70 -6.36
C TYR A 385 6.71 15.05 -6.26
N VAL A 386 5.96 16.11 -5.95
CA VAL A 386 6.46 17.50 -6.00
C VAL A 386 7.29 17.91 -4.77
N LEU A 387 7.12 17.28 -3.61
CA LEU A 387 7.93 17.55 -2.43
C LEU A 387 8.36 16.23 -1.77
N PRO A 388 9.13 15.38 -2.45
CA PRO A 388 9.46 14.06 -1.94
C PRO A 388 10.52 14.18 -0.83
N ASP A 389 10.37 13.41 0.24
CA ASP A 389 11.33 13.36 1.36
C ASP A 389 12.73 12.85 0.94
N VAL A 390 12.84 12.27 -0.26
CA VAL A 390 14.06 11.75 -0.89
C VAL A 390 14.09 12.28 -2.33
N ALA A 391 15.24 12.77 -2.80
CA ALA A 391 15.35 13.35 -4.14
C ALA A 391 15.07 12.31 -5.23
N ILE A 392 14.28 12.67 -6.24
CA ILE A 392 13.98 11.82 -7.39
C ILE A 392 14.66 12.40 -8.64
N ASN A 393 15.58 11.66 -9.24
CA ASN A 393 16.10 11.95 -10.57
C ASN A 393 15.23 11.21 -11.59
N TYR A 394 14.63 11.94 -12.53
CA TYR A 394 13.91 11.33 -13.64
C TYR A 394 14.75 11.37 -14.92
N PHE A 395 14.90 10.22 -15.57
CA PHE A 395 15.57 10.05 -16.85
C PHE A 395 14.60 9.43 -17.86
N TYR A 396 14.61 9.94 -19.10
CA TYR A 396 13.85 9.40 -20.22
C TYR A 396 14.80 9.25 -21.40
N ASP A 397 14.94 8.01 -21.90
CA ASP A 397 15.88 7.62 -22.96
C ASP A 397 17.32 8.12 -22.71
N GLY A 398 17.74 8.09 -21.44
CA GLY A 398 19.07 8.51 -20.97
C GLY A 398 19.20 10.01 -20.68
N GLU A 399 18.26 10.85 -21.10
CA GLU A 399 18.28 12.29 -20.81
C GLU A 399 17.62 12.62 -19.47
N LYS A 400 18.29 13.41 -18.63
CA LYS A 400 17.75 13.85 -17.34
C LYS A 400 16.67 14.90 -17.54
N GLN A 401 15.48 14.60 -17.02
CA GLN A 401 14.27 15.41 -17.14
C GLN A 401 14.07 16.28 -15.90
N LYS A 402 13.39 17.42 -16.06
CA LYS A 402 13.00 18.29 -14.95
C LYS A 402 11.63 17.88 -14.43
N ILE A 403 11.56 17.44 -13.18
CA ILE A 403 10.30 17.23 -12.45
C ILE A 403 9.87 18.57 -11.82
N VAL A 404 8.56 18.84 -11.75
CA VAL A 404 8.01 19.90 -10.90
C VAL A 404 8.34 19.57 -9.44
N SER A 405 9.02 20.50 -8.75
CA SER A 405 9.30 20.35 -7.33
C SER A 405 9.06 21.64 -6.56
N PHE A 406 8.57 21.49 -5.33
CA PHE A 406 8.41 22.52 -4.30
C PHE A 406 9.58 22.54 -3.30
N VAL A 407 10.66 21.81 -3.58
CA VAL A 407 11.91 21.84 -2.81
C VAL A 407 12.79 23.01 -3.29
N GLY A 408 13.45 23.70 -2.36
CA GLY A 408 14.41 24.77 -2.66
C GLY A 408 13.96 26.15 -2.17
N GLN A 409 14.79 27.18 -2.43
CA GLN A 409 14.58 28.53 -1.90
C GLN A 409 13.42 29.30 -2.58
N ASP A 410 12.98 28.84 -3.75
CA ASP A 410 11.89 29.46 -4.51
C ASP A 410 10.49 29.22 -3.88
N TYR A 411 10.39 28.32 -2.89
CA TYR A 411 9.14 27.94 -2.23
C TYR A 411 9.23 28.14 -0.72
N LEU A 412 8.56 29.18 -0.21
CA LEU A 412 8.57 29.52 1.20
C LEU A 412 7.56 28.69 1.99
N TRP A 413 8.02 27.62 2.62
CA TRP A 413 7.24 26.83 3.58
C TRP A 413 7.28 27.48 4.96
N LEU A 414 6.12 27.90 5.47
CA LEU A 414 5.96 28.53 6.78
C LEU A 414 5.44 27.51 7.81
N PRO A 415 6.09 27.35 8.98
CA PRO A 415 5.65 26.40 10.00
C PRO A 415 4.33 26.82 10.68
N LEU A 416 3.53 25.84 11.05
CA LEU A 416 2.27 25.98 11.81
C LEU A 416 2.38 25.40 13.23
N SER A 417 3.09 24.28 13.37
CA SER A 417 3.34 23.64 14.65
C SER A 417 4.73 23.01 14.66
N ASP A 418 5.47 23.30 15.72
CA ASP A 418 6.72 22.62 16.07
C ASP A 418 6.44 21.70 17.28
N ASP A 419 5.70 20.63 17.02
CA ASP A 419 5.51 19.52 17.95
C ASP A 419 6.40 18.38 17.49
N ASN A 420 7.19 17.79 18.41
CA ASN A 420 7.99 16.59 18.14
C ASN A 420 7.15 15.43 17.55
N LYS A 421 5.83 15.46 17.71
CA LYS A 421 4.89 14.49 17.13
C LYS A 421 4.47 14.82 15.67
N TYR A 422 4.38 16.10 15.29
CA TYR A 422 3.97 16.53 13.95
C TYR A 422 4.70 17.82 13.53
N ASN A 423 5.50 17.72 12.46
CA ASN A 423 5.98 18.90 11.76
C ASN A 423 4.96 19.27 10.67
N ILE A 424 4.32 20.44 10.80
CA ILE A 424 3.31 20.92 9.86
C ILE A 424 3.75 22.29 9.36
N SER A 425 3.80 22.45 8.04
CA SER A 425 4.07 23.73 7.37
C SER A 425 3.12 23.95 6.19
N TYR A 426 3.02 25.18 5.73
CA TYR A 426 2.20 25.54 4.57
C TYR A 426 2.98 26.42 3.58
N LEU A 427 2.68 26.28 2.30
CA LEU A 427 3.32 27.07 1.25
C LEU A 427 2.73 28.48 1.22
N ASP A 428 3.56 29.49 1.52
CA ASP A 428 3.14 30.88 1.37
C ASP A 428 3.04 31.25 -0.10
N LYS A 429 1.90 31.83 -0.50
CA LYS A 429 1.58 32.24 -1.88
C LYS A 429 1.84 31.12 -2.92
N PRO A 430 0.96 30.11 -3.02
CA PRO A 430 1.09 29.08 -4.04
C PRO A 430 1.10 29.71 -5.44
N ASN A 431 2.26 29.65 -6.11
CA ASN A 431 2.39 30.06 -7.51
C ASN A 431 1.43 29.25 -8.39
N THR A 432 0.97 29.85 -9.49
CA THR A 432 -0.01 29.29 -10.44
C THR A 432 0.45 28.04 -11.22
N ILE A 433 1.57 27.43 -10.81
CA ILE A 433 2.18 26.24 -11.43
C ILE A 433 1.24 25.03 -11.32
N LEU A 434 0.44 24.93 -10.25
CA LEU A 434 -0.61 23.92 -10.11
C LEU A 434 -1.95 24.60 -9.78
N ASN A 435 -2.88 24.59 -10.74
CA ASN A 435 -4.26 25.11 -10.59
C ASN A 435 -5.14 24.30 -9.59
N LYS A 436 -4.53 23.39 -8.82
CA LYS A 436 -5.16 22.49 -7.84
C LYS A 436 -4.64 22.74 -6.41
N GLY A 437 -4.39 24.01 -6.05
CA GLY A 437 -4.13 24.36 -4.65
C GLY A 437 -5.20 23.75 -3.73
N PHE A 438 -4.89 23.66 -2.42
CA PHE A 438 -5.74 23.05 -1.37
C PHE A 438 -5.54 21.53 -1.21
N GLN A 439 -4.34 21.00 -1.47
CA GLN A 439 -3.98 19.61 -1.18
C GLN A 439 -2.95 19.49 -0.04
N ILE A 440 -2.86 18.31 0.56
CA ILE A 440 -1.91 17.97 1.63
C ILE A 440 -0.83 17.05 1.06
N ILE A 441 0.42 17.31 1.41
CA ILE A 441 1.57 16.44 1.16
C ILE A 441 1.91 15.79 2.51
N TYR A 442 1.75 14.47 2.60
CA TYR A 442 1.96 13.69 3.83
C TYR A 442 3.18 12.77 3.67
N ASN A 443 4.21 12.95 4.51
CA ASN A 443 5.49 12.22 4.44
C ASN A 443 6.08 12.19 3.01
N GLY A 444 6.09 13.36 2.36
CA GLY A 444 6.63 13.61 1.02
C GLY A 444 5.70 13.25 -0.15
N LEU A 445 4.50 12.72 0.12
CA LEU A 445 3.56 12.26 -0.90
C LEU A 445 2.31 13.13 -0.99
N MET A 446 1.95 13.60 -2.19
CA MET A 446 0.69 14.32 -2.40
C MET A 446 -0.52 13.41 -2.12
N VAL A 447 -1.45 13.89 -1.30
CA VAL A 447 -2.78 13.30 -1.12
C VAL A 447 -3.71 13.87 -2.20
N PRO A 448 -4.25 13.03 -3.10
CA PRO A 448 -5.11 13.46 -4.21
C PRO A 448 -6.36 14.25 -3.78
N GLU A 449 -7.07 13.83 -2.73
CA GLU A 449 -8.28 14.52 -2.26
C GLU A 449 -7.95 15.91 -1.67
N PRO A 450 -8.50 17.01 -2.21
CA PRO A 450 -8.32 18.35 -1.66
C PRO A 450 -8.96 18.48 -0.27
N TYR A 451 -8.30 19.19 0.64
CA TYR A 451 -8.86 19.45 1.95
C TYR A 451 -9.84 20.63 1.91
N ASN A 452 -11.02 20.46 2.50
CA ASN A 452 -11.99 21.54 2.69
C ASN A 452 -11.79 22.21 4.07
N PRO A 453 -11.47 23.52 4.15
CA PRO A 453 -11.54 24.27 5.41
C PRO A 453 -12.95 24.22 6.00
N ALA A 454 -13.05 24.24 7.33
CA ALA A 454 -14.31 24.37 8.04
C ALA A 454 -14.87 25.80 7.96
N SER A 455 -13.99 26.81 7.94
CA SER A 455 -14.41 28.22 7.79
C SER A 455 -14.61 28.61 6.32
N THR A 456 -15.84 28.99 5.97
CA THR A 456 -16.21 29.52 4.63
C THR A 456 -15.60 30.88 4.32
N TYR A 457 -15.11 31.57 5.34
CA TYR A 457 -14.50 32.90 5.27
C TYR A 457 -13.01 32.87 4.96
N LEU A 458 -12.39 31.68 4.90
CA LEU A 458 -11.02 31.54 4.44
C LEU A 458 -10.95 31.66 2.91
N LYS A 459 -10.16 32.63 2.45
CA LYS A 459 -9.86 32.89 1.05
C LYS A 459 -8.55 32.22 0.65
N MET A 460 -7.50 32.42 1.44
CA MET A 460 -6.25 31.68 1.24
C MET A 460 -6.44 30.23 1.67
N LYS A 461 -5.95 29.35 0.82
CA LYS A 461 -5.90 27.90 1.04
C LYS A 461 -4.59 27.44 0.39
N PRO A 462 -3.53 27.17 1.16
CA PRO A 462 -2.22 26.80 0.63
C PRO A 462 -2.13 25.31 0.26
N TYR A 463 -0.96 24.89 -0.22
CA TYR A 463 -0.51 23.50 -0.02
C TYR A 463 -0.01 23.34 1.42
N ILE A 464 -0.25 22.19 2.03
CA ILE A 464 0.24 21.87 3.39
C ILE A 464 1.22 20.71 3.30
N ALA A 465 2.38 20.81 3.93
CA ALA A 465 3.32 19.70 4.10
C ALA A 465 3.27 19.22 5.56
N VAL A 466 3.17 17.91 5.73
CA VAL A 466 3.02 17.23 7.03
C VAL A 466 4.02 16.08 7.10
N SER A 467 4.85 16.07 8.14
CA SER A 467 5.75 14.95 8.46
C SER A 467 5.40 14.37 9.84
N SER A 468 5.15 13.07 9.90
CA SER A 468 4.65 12.36 11.09
C SER A 468 5.04 10.87 11.11
N SER A 469 5.46 10.36 12.27
CA SER A 469 5.53 8.92 12.61
C SER A 469 4.32 8.45 13.44
N SER A 470 3.45 9.38 13.84
CA SER A 470 2.25 9.08 14.61
C SER A 470 1.17 8.44 13.74
N HIS A 471 0.43 7.51 14.36
CA HIS A 471 -0.73 6.84 13.77
C HIS A 471 -2.05 7.62 13.97
N ASP A 472 -2.00 8.82 14.55
CA ASP A 472 -3.16 9.69 14.77
C ASP A 472 -3.67 10.32 13.46
N ILE A 473 -2.83 10.33 12.42
CA ILE A 473 -3.18 10.73 11.05
C ILE A 473 -3.03 9.50 10.15
N SER A 474 -4.13 9.04 9.56
CA SER A 474 -4.13 7.87 8.67
C SER A 474 -4.65 8.22 7.28
N LEU A 475 -3.97 7.70 6.26
CA LEU A 475 -4.48 7.63 4.89
C LEU A 475 -5.36 6.39 4.72
N ASN A 476 -6.25 6.40 3.73
CA ASN A 476 -6.90 5.16 3.28
C ASN A 476 -5.90 4.20 2.60
N LEU A 477 -6.34 2.97 2.35
CA LEU A 477 -5.56 1.94 1.65
C LEU A 477 -4.98 2.44 0.31
N GLU A 478 -5.77 3.18 -0.46
CA GLU A 478 -5.38 3.74 -1.76
C GLU A 478 -4.49 4.99 -1.64
N ARG A 479 -4.25 5.52 -0.43
CA ARG A 479 -3.61 6.83 -0.18
C ARG A 479 -4.22 7.99 -0.98
N SER A 480 -5.49 7.89 -1.37
CA SER A 480 -6.24 8.92 -2.09
C SER A 480 -6.77 10.02 -1.16
N LYS A 481 -6.97 9.70 0.13
CA LYS A 481 -7.53 10.59 1.16
C LYS A 481 -6.95 10.37 2.57
N ILE A 482 -7.10 11.37 3.44
CA ILE A 482 -6.87 11.24 4.89
C ILE A 482 -8.19 10.79 5.55
N GLU A 483 -8.20 9.61 6.17
CA GLU A 483 -9.39 9.06 6.84
C GLU A 483 -9.51 9.48 8.30
N SER A 484 -8.39 9.73 8.98
CA SER A 484 -8.37 10.19 10.37
C SER A 484 -7.28 11.23 10.61
N GLY A 485 -7.47 12.07 11.65
CA GLY A 485 -6.48 13.08 12.04
C GLY A 485 -6.49 14.39 11.22
N LEU A 486 -7.31 14.52 10.18
CA LEU A 486 -7.35 15.71 9.31
C LEU A 486 -7.57 17.04 10.06
N ASP A 487 -8.32 17.02 11.17
CA ASP A 487 -8.54 18.17 12.05
C ASP A 487 -7.26 18.67 12.75
N LEU A 488 -6.29 17.78 13.00
CA LEU A 488 -4.99 18.13 13.58
C LEU A 488 -4.17 19.01 12.63
N ILE A 489 -4.39 18.87 11.32
CA ILE A 489 -3.74 19.66 10.27
C ILE A 489 -4.53 20.95 10.01
N LYS A 490 -5.87 20.86 9.91
CA LYS A 490 -6.72 22.01 9.59
C LYS A 490 -6.74 23.06 10.70
N LYS A 491 -6.96 22.68 11.96
CA LYS A 491 -7.19 23.66 13.04
C LYS A 491 -6.03 24.64 13.26
N PRO A 492 -4.74 24.22 13.26
CA PRO A 492 -3.61 25.13 13.33
C PRO A 492 -3.53 26.06 12.10
N LEU A 493 -3.71 25.53 10.88
CA LEU A 493 -3.72 26.34 9.66
C LEU A 493 -4.79 27.42 9.71
N GLU A 494 -6.03 27.05 10.04
CA GLU A 494 -7.13 28.01 10.12
C GLU A 494 -6.84 29.12 11.14
N ALA A 495 -6.34 28.76 12.32
CA ALA A 495 -5.99 29.74 13.35
C ALA A 495 -4.91 30.73 12.88
N GLU A 496 -3.86 30.26 12.21
CA GLU A 496 -2.79 31.13 11.70
C GLU A 496 -3.27 32.02 10.54
N LEU A 497 -4.00 31.47 9.55
CA LEU A 497 -4.54 32.27 8.44
C LEU A 497 -5.55 33.32 8.92
N ILE A 498 -6.41 32.97 9.88
CA ILE A 498 -7.32 33.92 10.54
C ILE A 498 -6.49 35.00 11.25
N SER A 499 -5.51 34.63 12.08
CA SER A 499 -4.64 35.58 12.78
C SER A 499 -3.94 36.57 11.82
N LYS A 500 -3.43 36.09 10.68
CA LYS A 500 -2.83 36.95 9.65
C LYS A 500 -3.87 37.88 9.02
N GLY A 501 -5.03 37.36 8.63
CA GLY A 501 -6.12 38.15 8.05
C GLY A 501 -6.60 39.27 8.98
N LEU A 502 -6.74 38.98 10.28
CA LEU A 502 -7.14 39.92 11.32
C LEU A 502 -6.08 41.01 11.56
N LYS A 503 -4.78 40.65 11.58
CA LYS A 503 -3.68 41.62 11.70
C LYS A 503 -3.64 42.62 10.54
N ILE A 504 -4.10 42.22 9.34
CA ILE A 504 -4.23 43.15 8.20
C ILE A 504 -5.48 44.03 8.36
N LEU A 505 -6.63 43.48 8.77
CA LEU A 505 -7.86 44.27 9.04
C LEU A 505 -7.59 45.44 10.01
N VAL A 506 -6.82 45.22 11.08
CA VAL A 506 -6.49 46.29 12.04
C VAL A 506 -5.63 47.40 11.40
N LYS A 507 -4.73 47.05 10.48
CA LYS A 507 -3.91 48.01 9.71
C LYS A 507 -4.71 48.75 8.65
N GLU A 508 -5.66 48.06 8.02
CA GLU A 508 -6.53 48.56 6.96
C GLU A 508 -7.83 49.19 7.49
N LYS A 509 -7.93 49.50 8.78
CA LYS A 509 -9.14 50.07 9.39
C LYS A 509 -9.68 51.32 8.68
N ASN A 510 -8.79 52.10 8.05
CA ASN A 510 -9.15 53.30 7.28
C ASN A 510 -9.89 52.99 5.96
N ASN A 511 -9.87 51.74 5.49
CA ASN A 511 -10.68 51.27 4.35
C ASN A 511 -12.13 50.94 4.78
N ILE A 512 -12.36 50.82 6.09
CA ILE A 512 -13.66 50.46 6.70
C ILE A 512 -14.33 51.71 7.27
N ILE A 513 -13.55 52.61 7.88
CA ILE A 513 -14.02 53.89 8.44
C ILE A 513 -13.13 55.02 7.92
N GLY A 514 -13.73 56.07 7.35
CA GLY A 514 -13.01 57.26 6.89
C GLY A 514 -12.50 58.14 8.03
N GLU A 515 -11.58 59.08 7.73
CA GLU A 515 -11.00 59.96 8.77
C GLU A 515 -12.04 60.86 9.48
N ASP A 516 -13.22 61.07 8.89
CA ASP A 516 -14.34 61.81 9.48
C ASP A 516 -15.34 60.91 10.24
N GLY A 517 -15.03 59.63 10.41
CA GLY A 517 -15.88 58.64 11.06
C GLY A 517 -16.93 57.99 10.16
N THR A 518 -16.98 58.29 8.86
CA THR A 518 -17.96 57.71 7.91
C THR A 518 -17.71 56.21 7.69
N ILE A 519 -18.76 55.40 7.68
CA ILE A 519 -18.67 53.96 7.37
C ILE A 519 -18.47 53.76 5.86
N LEU A 520 -17.31 53.23 5.46
CA LEU A 520 -16.90 53.02 4.06
C LEU A 520 -17.10 51.57 3.59
N SER A 521 -17.11 50.59 4.49
CA SER A 521 -17.42 49.19 4.16
C SER A 521 -18.07 48.49 5.33
N THR A 522 -18.97 47.54 5.05
CA THR A 522 -19.74 46.78 6.04
C THR A 522 -19.36 45.29 6.08
N THR A 523 -18.55 44.86 5.11
CA THR A 523 -17.84 43.58 5.10
C THR A 523 -16.35 43.80 4.85
N TYR A 524 -15.52 42.81 5.15
CA TYR A 524 -14.08 42.89 4.94
C TYR A 524 -13.49 41.69 4.18
N ASN A 525 -12.48 41.99 3.37
CA ASN A 525 -11.81 41.07 2.44
C ASN A 525 -10.32 41.44 2.35
N ASN A 526 -9.42 40.45 2.37
CA ASN A 526 -8.00 40.64 2.02
C ASN A 526 -7.44 39.41 1.26
N GLU A 527 -6.16 39.06 1.43
CA GLU A 527 -5.57 37.86 0.82
C GLU A 527 -5.90 36.57 1.59
N TYR A 528 -6.05 36.63 2.91
CA TYR A 528 -6.30 35.48 3.79
C TYR A 528 -7.79 35.19 4.02
N ILE A 529 -8.58 36.23 4.26
CA ILE A 529 -10.01 36.14 4.62
C ILE A 529 -10.90 36.89 3.63
N LYS A 530 -12.15 36.44 3.50
CA LYS A 530 -13.17 37.02 2.62
C LYS A 530 -14.53 37.10 3.29
N ASP A 531 -15.37 38.00 2.80
CA ASP A 531 -16.79 38.14 3.14
C ASP A 531 -17.07 38.26 4.66
N ILE A 532 -16.11 38.78 5.44
CA ILE A 532 -16.22 38.89 6.90
C ILE A 532 -17.27 39.94 7.26
N PRO A 533 -18.36 39.60 7.97
CA PRO A 533 -19.36 40.58 8.39
C PRO A 533 -18.84 41.42 9.56
N LEU A 534 -19.04 42.74 9.48
CA LEU A 534 -18.63 43.68 10.52
C LEU A 534 -19.85 44.19 11.29
N PHE A 535 -19.66 44.46 12.58
CA PHE A 535 -20.56 45.29 13.37
C PHE A 535 -19.89 46.62 13.73
N PHE A 536 -20.70 47.64 14.01
CA PHE A 536 -20.26 49.01 14.28
C PHE A 536 -20.81 49.50 15.61
N THR A 537 -20.06 50.36 16.29
CA THR A 537 -20.48 51.12 17.47
C THR A 537 -20.05 52.58 17.29
N ASN A 538 -20.47 53.46 18.18
CA ASN A 538 -20.00 54.85 18.17
C ASN A 538 -18.47 55.00 18.35
N GLU A 539 -17.79 53.99 18.89
CA GLU A 539 -16.34 53.99 19.15
C GLU A 539 -15.52 53.37 18.00
N GLY A 540 -16.12 52.57 17.14
CA GLY A 540 -15.37 51.76 16.17
C GLY A 540 -16.19 50.68 15.47
N PHE A 541 -15.50 49.61 15.11
CA PHE A 541 -16.11 48.42 14.50
C PHE A 541 -15.47 47.15 15.07
N GLY A 542 -16.13 46.01 14.87
CA GLY A 542 -15.62 44.71 15.26
C GLY A 542 -16.17 43.59 14.38
N ILE A 543 -15.76 42.38 14.69
CA ILE A 543 -16.19 41.16 13.98
C ILE A 543 -17.18 40.41 14.87
N LEU A 544 -18.28 39.96 14.28
CA LEU A 544 -19.30 39.19 14.99
C LEU A 544 -18.72 37.87 15.53
N ASN A 545 -19.00 37.58 16.80
CA ASN A 545 -18.41 36.48 17.56
C ASN A 545 -19.39 36.05 18.67
N SER A 546 -19.34 34.78 19.09
CA SER A 546 -20.08 34.24 20.24
C SER A 546 -19.92 35.06 21.52
N ASN A 547 -18.81 35.78 21.71
CA ASN A 547 -18.59 36.66 22.86
C ASN A 547 -19.60 37.81 22.97
N TYR A 548 -20.29 38.15 21.86
CA TYR A 548 -21.35 39.15 21.82
C TYR A 548 -22.77 38.55 21.82
N TYR A 549 -22.94 37.29 22.22
CA TYR A 549 -24.23 36.58 22.14
C TYR A 549 -25.38 37.30 22.87
N ILE A 550 -25.13 37.91 24.03
CA ILE A 550 -26.10 38.75 24.75
C ILE A 550 -25.65 40.20 24.61
N SER A 551 -26.24 40.91 23.65
CA SER A 551 -25.95 42.31 23.35
C SER A 551 -27.10 42.91 22.56
N ASP A 552 -27.29 44.22 22.70
CA ASP A 552 -28.24 44.98 21.91
C ASP A 552 -27.68 45.19 20.48
N PHE A 553 -28.40 44.67 19.49
CA PHE A 553 -28.08 44.75 18.06
C PHE A 553 -29.18 45.48 17.29
N ILE A 554 -28.75 46.34 16.36
CA ILE A 554 -29.60 46.92 15.31
C ILE A 554 -29.11 46.38 13.97
N GLU A 555 -29.97 45.66 13.27
CA GLU A 555 -29.71 45.10 11.93
C GLU A 555 -30.46 45.94 10.90
N VAL A 556 -29.73 46.59 10.00
CA VAL A 556 -30.25 47.41 8.90
C VAL A 556 -30.08 46.66 7.59
N TYR A 557 -31.12 46.62 6.76
CA TYR A 557 -31.15 45.89 5.50
C TYR A 557 -31.56 46.76 4.30
N GLY A 558 -31.13 46.36 3.10
CA GLY A 558 -31.64 46.88 1.82
C GLY A 558 -31.36 48.35 1.54
N TYR A 559 -30.26 48.89 2.05
CA TYR A 559 -29.78 50.24 1.71
C TYR A 559 -28.86 50.22 0.48
N ASN A 560 -28.81 51.32 -0.26
CA ASN A 560 -28.02 51.44 -1.48
C ASN A 560 -26.55 51.79 -1.21
N GLY A 561 -25.63 50.90 -1.57
CA GLY A 561 -24.18 51.15 -1.51
C GLY A 561 -23.60 50.97 -0.11
N HIS A 562 -23.22 52.06 0.54
CA HIS A 562 -22.69 52.08 1.91
C HIS A 562 -23.63 52.86 2.83
N PRO A 563 -23.69 52.56 4.14
CA PRO A 563 -24.45 53.37 5.08
C PRO A 563 -23.89 54.80 5.08
N LYS A 564 -24.74 55.79 4.78
CA LYS A 564 -24.36 57.22 4.84
C LYS A 564 -24.32 57.75 6.29
N LEU A 565 -23.73 56.97 7.18
CA LEU A 565 -23.64 57.21 8.61
C LEU A 565 -22.18 57.43 9.03
N ARG A 566 -22.00 58.28 10.02
CA ARG A 566 -20.77 58.32 10.81
C ARG A 566 -20.95 57.51 12.10
N LEU A 567 -19.86 57.07 12.71
CA LEU A 567 -19.93 56.41 14.03
C LEU A 567 -20.62 57.31 15.07
N SER A 568 -20.45 58.63 14.98
CA SER A 568 -21.13 59.60 15.85
C SER A 568 -22.66 59.62 15.73
N ASP A 569 -23.24 59.01 14.68
CA ASP A 569 -24.69 58.84 14.52
C ASP A 569 -25.23 57.58 15.23
N LEU A 570 -24.36 56.76 15.81
CA LEU A 570 -24.72 55.48 16.44
C LEU A 570 -24.91 55.63 17.96
N ASP A 571 -25.88 54.90 18.51
CA ASP A 571 -26.09 54.79 19.97
C ASP A 571 -24.92 54.05 20.64
N SER A 572 -24.39 54.64 21.71
CA SER A 572 -23.20 54.13 22.41
C SER A 572 -23.37 52.76 23.05
N ASN A 573 -24.61 52.32 23.32
CA ASN A 573 -24.87 51.03 23.97
C ASN A 573 -25.22 49.91 22.98
N LYS A 574 -25.31 50.21 21.67
CA LYS A 574 -25.84 49.30 20.66
C LYS A 574 -24.80 48.95 19.59
N LYS A 575 -24.91 47.75 19.02
CA LYS A 575 -24.08 47.26 17.92
C LYS A 575 -24.90 47.26 16.63
N TYR A 576 -24.35 47.84 15.57
CA TYR A 576 -25.04 48.01 14.30
C TYR A 576 -24.48 47.06 13.24
N ILE A 577 -25.35 46.32 12.55
CA ILE A 577 -24.99 45.41 11.46
C ILE A 577 -25.72 45.89 10.20
N PHE A 578 -24.99 46.06 9.10
CA PHE A 578 -25.50 46.70 7.89
C PHE A 578 -25.43 45.74 6.70
N ASN A 579 -26.56 45.18 6.30
CA ASN A 579 -26.69 44.29 5.13
C ASN A 579 -27.23 45.06 3.91
N THR A 580 -26.49 45.09 2.81
CA THR A 580 -26.92 45.79 1.57
C THR A 580 -28.13 45.16 0.89
N PHE A 581 -28.40 43.88 1.13
CA PHE A 581 -29.51 43.15 0.56
C PHE A 581 -30.80 43.33 1.38
N THR A 582 -31.94 43.52 0.72
CA THR A 582 -33.26 43.39 1.33
C THR A 582 -33.49 41.93 1.77
N PRO A 583 -34.10 41.66 2.94
CA PRO A 583 -34.34 40.29 3.38
C PRO A 583 -35.34 39.58 2.46
N ASP A 584 -35.14 38.30 2.19
CA ASP A 584 -36.15 37.50 1.50
C ASP A 584 -37.44 37.36 2.33
N LYS A 585 -38.53 36.92 1.70
CA LYS A 585 -39.86 36.72 2.31
C LYS A 585 -39.83 35.97 3.65
N SER A 586 -39.00 34.92 3.77
CA SER A 586 -38.91 34.06 4.96
C SER A 586 -38.05 34.71 6.05
N SER A 587 -36.95 35.35 5.64
CA SER A 587 -36.11 36.14 6.53
C SER A 587 -36.89 37.33 7.11
N LEU A 588 -37.64 38.07 6.30
CA LEU A 588 -38.49 39.19 6.73
C LEU A 588 -39.61 38.74 7.66
N ALA A 589 -40.29 37.61 7.36
CA ALA A 589 -41.27 37.02 8.27
C ALA A 589 -40.66 36.70 9.65
N THR A 590 -39.43 36.18 9.65
CA THR A 590 -38.70 35.88 10.89
C THR A 590 -38.27 37.15 11.63
N LEU A 591 -37.86 38.23 10.93
CA LEU A 591 -37.60 39.54 11.54
C LEU A 591 -38.85 40.03 12.30
N ILE A 592 -40.01 40.06 11.63
CA ILE A 592 -41.29 40.49 12.19
C ILE A 592 -41.67 39.69 13.45
N GLU A 593 -41.58 38.36 13.38
CA GLU A 593 -41.98 37.48 14.48
C GLU A 593 -41.02 37.45 15.66
N VAL A 594 -39.72 37.64 15.42
CA VAL A 594 -38.68 37.37 16.43
C VAL A 594 -38.04 38.63 17.01
N ALA A 595 -37.96 39.74 16.25
CA ALA A 595 -37.31 40.96 16.72
C ALA A 595 -37.99 41.58 17.94
N ASN A 596 -37.19 42.19 18.83
CA ASN A 596 -37.68 43.01 19.92
C ASN A 596 -38.34 44.30 19.38
N GLY A 597 -37.88 44.80 18.24
CA GLY A 597 -38.57 45.80 17.43
C GLY A 597 -38.19 45.68 15.96
N VAL A 598 -39.07 46.05 15.03
CA VAL A 598 -38.72 46.17 13.61
C VAL A 598 -39.51 47.30 12.95
N VAL A 599 -38.84 48.08 12.10
CA VAL A 599 -39.46 49.04 11.18
C VAL A 599 -39.24 48.57 9.76
N VAL A 600 -40.33 48.36 9.02
CA VAL A 600 -40.34 47.86 7.65
C VAL A 600 -40.93 48.92 6.72
N ASP A 601 -40.34 49.08 5.55
CA ASP A 601 -40.90 49.90 4.46
C ASP A 601 -42.25 49.34 4.00
N ASN A 602 -43.26 50.20 3.79
CA ASN A 602 -44.63 49.77 3.52
C ASN A 602 -44.71 48.86 2.28
N GLU A 603 -43.90 49.12 1.25
CA GLU A 603 -43.88 48.33 0.01
C GLU A 603 -43.45 46.87 0.22
N GLU A 604 -42.53 46.56 1.14
CA GLU A 604 -42.15 45.16 1.40
C GLU A 604 -43.22 44.40 2.19
N ILE A 605 -43.99 45.08 3.06
CA ILE A 605 -45.20 44.47 3.64
C ILE A 605 -46.29 44.34 2.58
N LYS A 606 -46.56 45.37 1.79
CA LYS A 606 -47.54 45.36 0.69
C LYS A 606 -47.34 44.17 -0.23
N ARG A 607 -46.08 43.89 -0.61
CA ARG A 607 -45.68 42.77 -1.47
C ARG A 607 -46.09 41.40 -0.94
N TYR A 608 -45.90 41.14 0.35
CA TYR A 608 -46.05 39.81 0.96
C TYR A 608 -47.27 39.66 1.87
N PHE A 609 -47.96 40.75 2.18
CA PHE A 609 -49.23 40.80 2.91
C PHE A 609 -50.37 41.09 1.94
N TYR A 610 -50.44 42.29 1.35
CA TYR A 610 -51.59 42.77 0.57
C TYR A 610 -51.65 42.19 -0.85
N ASN A 611 -50.58 42.30 -1.63
CA ASN A 611 -50.50 41.79 -3.00
C ASN A 611 -50.52 40.25 -3.07
N ALA A 612 -50.24 39.58 -1.96
CA ALA A 612 -50.22 38.13 -1.88
C ALA A 612 -51.65 37.53 -1.96
N ILE A 613 -51.80 36.47 -2.75
CA ILE A 613 -53.08 35.74 -2.89
C ILE A 613 -53.13 34.43 -2.10
N ASN A 614 -51.98 33.92 -1.63
CA ASN A 614 -51.86 32.71 -0.81
C ASN A 614 -50.46 32.62 -0.17
N PHE A 615 -50.25 31.63 0.70
CA PHE A 615 -49.00 31.39 1.44
C PHE A 615 -47.74 31.14 0.60
N ASN A 616 -47.86 30.73 -0.66
CA ASN A 616 -46.68 30.57 -1.54
C ASN A 616 -46.10 31.94 -1.92
N TYR A 617 -46.96 32.94 -2.11
CA TYR A 617 -46.56 34.29 -2.49
C TYR A 617 -46.45 35.25 -1.30
N GLY A 618 -47.25 35.05 -0.26
CA GLY A 618 -47.24 35.88 0.97
C GLY A 618 -46.50 35.26 2.15
N PHE A 619 -46.53 35.97 3.29
CA PHE A 619 -45.96 35.45 4.54
C PHE A 619 -46.71 34.22 5.07
N LYS A 620 -46.10 33.47 5.99
CA LYS A 620 -46.78 32.36 6.67
C LYS A 620 -47.90 32.90 7.57
N THR A 621 -48.93 32.09 7.81
CA THR A 621 -50.17 32.49 8.51
C THR A 621 -49.93 33.16 9.86
N GLU A 622 -48.96 32.69 10.64
CA GLU A 622 -48.67 33.28 11.95
C GLU A 622 -48.07 34.69 11.85
N THR A 623 -47.23 34.95 10.84
CA THR A 623 -46.72 36.30 10.54
C THR A 623 -47.86 37.22 10.11
N MET A 624 -48.78 36.71 9.28
CA MET A 624 -49.96 37.46 8.83
C MET A 624 -50.88 37.81 10.02
N LYS A 625 -51.18 36.84 10.89
CA LYS A 625 -51.91 37.05 12.17
C LYS A 625 -51.20 38.08 13.06
N TYR A 626 -49.87 38.00 13.16
CA TYR A 626 -49.05 38.94 13.93
C TYR A 626 -49.13 40.37 13.37
N LEU A 627 -49.04 40.54 12.05
CA LEU A 627 -49.20 41.85 11.39
C LEU A 627 -50.59 42.42 11.63
N TYR A 628 -51.65 41.63 11.43
CA TYR A 628 -53.01 42.04 11.74
C TYR A 628 -53.16 42.52 13.19
N LYS A 629 -52.62 41.78 14.16
CA LYS A 629 -52.73 42.11 15.58
C LYS A 629 -51.95 43.38 15.95
N ASN A 630 -50.71 43.53 15.45
CA ASN A 630 -49.76 44.52 15.97
C ASN A 630 -49.54 45.74 15.06
N ALA A 631 -49.72 45.63 13.74
CA ALA A 631 -49.75 46.79 12.83
C ALA A 631 -51.17 47.37 12.70
N PHE A 632 -52.18 46.50 12.59
CA PHE A 632 -53.51 46.88 12.14
C PHE A 632 -54.59 46.80 13.22
N SER A 633 -54.24 46.43 14.46
CA SER A 633 -55.16 46.30 15.61
C SER A 633 -56.37 45.37 15.39
N GLN A 634 -56.22 44.33 14.57
CA GLN A 634 -57.26 43.35 14.25
C GLN A 634 -56.82 41.94 14.68
N ILE A 635 -57.71 41.19 15.34
CA ILE A 635 -57.36 39.88 15.93
C ILE A 635 -58.08 38.76 15.19
N TYR A 636 -57.32 37.74 14.80
CA TYR A 636 -57.84 36.44 14.36
C TYR A 636 -57.74 35.41 15.48
N ALA A 637 -58.62 34.41 15.45
CA ALA A 637 -58.50 33.25 16.33
C ALA A 637 -57.21 32.45 16.03
N GLU A 638 -56.46 32.09 17.06
CA GLU A 638 -55.22 31.30 16.94
C GLU A 638 -55.48 29.96 16.25
N SER A 639 -56.64 29.34 16.54
CA SER A 639 -57.12 28.07 15.96
C SER A 639 -57.51 28.15 14.48
N LEU A 640 -57.47 29.34 13.85
CA LEU A 640 -57.78 29.47 12.42
C LEU A 640 -56.65 28.88 11.57
N ASN A 641 -57.01 27.88 10.76
CA ASN A 641 -56.08 27.20 9.86
C ASN A 641 -55.67 28.09 8.67
N ALA A 642 -54.55 27.74 8.04
CA ALA A 642 -53.95 28.56 6.98
C ALA A 642 -54.88 28.80 5.77
N GLN A 643 -55.62 27.79 5.33
CA GLN A 643 -56.53 27.94 4.19
C GLN A 643 -57.64 28.96 4.48
N LYS A 644 -58.37 28.76 5.58
CA LYS A 644 -59.49 29.66 5.98
C LYS A 644 -59.00 31.06 6.32
N PHE A 645 -57.79 31.19 6.84
CA PHE A 645 -57.16 32.50 7.04
C PHE A 645 -56.95 33.23 5.72
N TRP A 646 -56.40 32.56 4.70
CA TRP A 646 -56.15 33.17 3.39
C TRP A 646 -57.43 33.50 2.62
N GLU A 647 -58.47 32.66 2.74
CA GLU A 647 -59.82 32.96 2.25
C GLU A 647 -60.33 34.28 2.85
N GLN A 648 -60.37 34.39 4.19
CA GLN A 648 -60.85 35.58 4.90
C GLN A 648 -59.97 36.83 4.69
N HIS A 649 -58.66 36.67 4.51
CA HIS A 649 -57.76 37.77 4.19
C HIS A 649 -58.05 38.33 2.79
N ASN A 650 -58.15 37.47 1.77
CA ASN A 650 -58.42 37.89 0.40
C ASN A 650 -59.81 38.53 0.24
N GLU A 651 -60.84 38.07 0.98
CA GLU A 651 -62.18 38.66 0.95
C GLU A 651 -62.24 40.12 1.45
N ARG A 652 -61.27 40.54 2.28
CA ARG A 652 -61.34 41.83 2.98
C ARG A 652 -60.18 42.78 2.74
N LYS A 653 -59.04 42.29 2.25
CA LYS A 653 -57.79 43.08 2.18
C LYS A 653 -57.93 44.35 1.34
N GLU A 654 -58.70 44.32 0.26
CA GLU A 654 -58.99 45.51 -0.57
C GLU A 654 -59.70 46.56 0.30
N ARG A 655 -60.89 46.22 0.84
CA ARG A 655 -61.68 47.09 1.72
C ARG A 655 -60.91 47.59 2.95
N ASP A 656 -60.09 46.74 3.55
CA ASP A 656 -59.43 47.01 4.82
C ASP A 656 -58.08 47.75 4.66
N PHE A 657 -57.43 47.70 3.48
CA PHE A 657 -56.05 48.20 3.30
C PHE A 657 -55.70 48.87 1.96
N GLU A 658 -56.56 48.90 0.94
CA GLU A 658 -56.27 49.55 -0.36
C GLU A 658 -55.68 50.95 -0.17
N GLN A 659 -56.40 51.82 0.54
CA GLN A 659 -55.95 53.18 0.85
C GLN A 659 -54.71 53.25 1.77
N PHE A 660 -54.52 52.27 2.65
CA PHE A 660 -53.38 52.25 3.59
C PHE A 660 -52.05 51.97 2.86
N PHE A 661 -52.09 51.14 1.82
CA PHE A 661 -50.92 50.78 1.03
C PHE A 661 -50.62 51.76 -0.12
N ASP A 662 -51.47 52.75 -0.38
CA ASP A 662 -51.22 53.80 -1.38
C ASP A 662 -50.36 54.96 -0.84
N GLU A 663 -50.30 55.14 0.48
CA GLU A 663 -49.43 56.15 1.10
C GLU A 663 -48.03 55.57 1.44
N PRO A 664 -46.93 56.28 1.11
CA PRO A 664 -45.59 55.91 1.51
C PRO A 664 -45.40 56.19 3.01
N GLN A 665 -45.33 55.13 3.80
CA GLN A 665 -45.17 55.17 5.25
C GLN A 665 -44.26 54.04 5.73
N ASN A 666 -43.98 53.98 7.03
CA ASN A 666 -43.25 52.87 7.65
C ASN A 666 -44.18 52.05 8.54
N ILE A 667 -44.05 50.73 8.54
CA ILE A 667 -44.76 49.84 9.45
C ILE A 667 -43.82 49.49 10.59
N CYS A 668 -44.10 50.05 11.78
CA CYS A 668 -43.30 49.89 12.98
C CYS A 668 -43.96 48.88 13.94
N LEU A 669 -43.20 47.87 14.37
CA LEU A 669 -43.68 46.73 15.14
C LEU A 669 -42.76 46.51 16.35
N TYR A 670 -43.23 46.85 17.54
CA TYR A 670 -42.41 46.86 18.76
C TYR A 670 -42.95 45.90 19.83
N LYS A 671 -42.05 45.18 20.51
CA LYS A 671 -42.37 44.25 21.60
C LYS A 671 -41.71 44.73 22.89
N ASN A 672 -42.53 45.14 23.86
CA ASN A 672 -42.10 45.42 25.24
C ASN A 672 -40.95 46.45 25.38
N MET A 673 -40.90 47.49 24.53
CA MET A 673 -39.84 48.51 24.56
C MET A 673 -40.43 49.94 24.57
N PRO A 674 -39.99 50.85 25.46
CA PRO A 674 -40.65 52.13 25.70
C PRO A 674 -40.05 53.33 24.94
N ASN A 675 -39.18 53.15 23.95
CA ASN A 675 -38.57 54.26 23.22
C ASN A 675 -38.35 53.89 21.74
N TYR A 676 -38.79 54.75 20.83
CA TYR A 676 -39.04 54.41 19.41
C TYR A 676 -38.19 55.25 18.44
N ASP A 677 -38.05 56.55 18.73
CA ASP A 677 -37.51 57.58 17.84
C ASP A 677 -36.16 57.22 17.19
N PHE A 678 -35.29 56.49 17.92
CA PHE A 678 -33.97 56.10 17.41
C PHE A 678 -34.02 55.06 16.27
N MET A 679 -35.04 54.19 16.20
CA MET A 679 -35.14 53.19 15.12
C MET A 679 -35.61 53.85 13.83
N ASP A 680 -36.54 54.79 13.94
CA ASP A 680 -37.03 55.59 12.83
C ASP A 680 -35.94 56.56 12.33
N GLU A 681 -35.20 57.23 13.22
CA GLU A 681 -34.01 58.06 12.86
C GLU A 681 -32.96 57.24 12.09
N ILE A 682 -32.64 56.02 12.54
CA ILE A 682 -31.67 55.16 11.86
C ILE A 682 -32.20 54.73 10.48
N LYS A 683 -33.50 54.45 10.34
CA LYS A 683 -34.12 54.11 9.05
C LYS A 683 -34.05 55.30 8.07
N GLU A 684 -34.37 56.51 8.54
CA GLU A 684 -34.28 57.74 7.74
C GLU A 684 -32.83 58.03 7.28
N LYS A 685 -31.86 58.00 8.20
CA LYS A 685 -30.45 58.25 7.87
C LYS A 685 -29.85 57.22 6.92
N THR A 686 -30.26 55.95 7.03
CA THR A 686 -29.73 54.86 6.18
C THR A 686 -30.48 54.67 4.86
N ASN A 687 -31.75 55.08 4.78
CA ASN A 687 -32.70 54.65 3.75
C ASN A 687 -32.76 53.11 3.61
N GLY A 688 -32.62 52.37 4.71
CA GLY A 688 -32.77 50.92 4.73
C GLY A 688 -34.24 50.49 4.60
N THR A 689 -34.52 49.44 3.83
CA THR A 689 -35.88 48.88 3.70
C THR A 689 -36.36 48.27 5.01
N VAL A 690 -35.46 47.71 5.82
CA VAL A 690 -35.79 47.13 7.14
C VAL A 690 -34.76 47.53 8.19
N VAL A 691 -35.22 47.92 9.38
CA VAL A 691 -34.39 48.12 10.58
C VAL A 691 -34.96 47.26 11.69
N ALA A 692 -34.19 46.32 12.22
CA ALA A 692 -34.62 45.37 13.24
C ALA A 692 -33.74 45.43 14.49
N TYR A 693 -34.32 45.24 15.66
CA TYR A 693 -33.67 45.30 16.96
C TYR A 693 -33.76 43.96 17.70
N PHE A 694 -32.62 43.52 18.26
CA PHE A 694 -32.48 42.27 19.01
C PHE A 694 -31.64 42.48 20.26
N THR A 695 -31.97 41.79 21.36
CA THR A 695 -31.12 41.75 22.57
C THR A 695 -30.13 40.57 22.57
N TYR A 696 -29.95 39.91 21.42
CA TYR A 696 -29.06 38.76 21.25
C TYR A 696 -28.58 38.61 19.81
N LEU A 697 -27.41 37.99 19.63
CA LEU A 697 -26.83 37.75 18.31
C LEU A 697 -27.58 36.59 17.60
N ARG A 698 -28.09 36.85 16.39
CA ARG A 698 -28.76 35.84 15.55
C ARG A 698 -27.87 35.22 14.48
N TYR A 699 -26.67 35.77 14.24
CA TYR A 699 -25.76 35.24 13.24
C TYR A 699 -25.19 33.89 13.66
N THR A 700 -25.20 32.93 12.75
CA THR A 700 -24.52 31.63 12.88
C THR A 700 -22.99 31.74 12.78
N TYR A 701 -22.48 32.92 12.42
CA TYR A 701 -21.07 33.26 12.45
C TYR A 701 -20.61 33.51 13.90
N CYS A 702 -20.37 32.40 14.59
CA CYS A 702 -19.93 32.33 15.98
C CYS A 702 -18.68 31.45 16.08
N ASP A 703 -17.55 31.93 15.58
CA ASP A 703 -16.24 31.28 15.75
C ASP A 703 -15.35 32.17 16.62
N SER A 704 -15.02 31.69 17.82
CA SER A 704 -14.26 32.44 18.82
C SER A 704 -12.87 32.86 18.34
N ARG A 705 -12.32 32.20 17.31
CA ARG A 705 -11.02 32.51 16.69
C ARG A 705 -10.98 33.86 15.97
N PHE A 706 -12.13 34.47 15.68
CA PHE A 706 -12.23 35.78 15.03
C PHE A 706 -12.32 36.97 16.01
N ASP A 707 -12.12 36.77 17.31
CA ASP A 707 -12.13 37.90 18.26
C ASP A 707 -10.90 38.80 18.10
N ILE A 708 -11.16 40.11 18.00
CA ILE A 708 -10.17 41.20 18.02
C ILE A 708 -10.62 42.36 18.94
N GLY A 709 -11.73 42.20 19.67
CA GLY A 709 -12.41 43.30 20.34
C GLY A 709 -13.00 44.33 19.35
N ILE A 710 -13.17 45.57 19.84
CA ILE A 710 -13.57 46.71 19.02
C ILE A 710 -12.30 47.42 18.52
N VAL A 711 -12.13 47.50 17.21
CA VAL A 711 -11.10 48.30 16.56
C VAL A 711 -11.58 49.75 16.54
N SER A 712 -10.94 50.61 17.33
CA SER A 712 -11.29 52.02 17.46
C SER A 712 -11.27 52.74 16.10
N GLY A 713 -12.34 53.50 15.81
CA GLY A 713 -12.49 54.29 14.60
C GLY A 713 -11.68 55.60 14.60
N THR A 714 -11.21 56.06 15.76
CA THR A 714 -10.33 57.24 15.86
C THR A 714 -8.86 56.85 15.70
N LYS A 715 -7.98 57.84 15.47
CA LYS A 715 -6.53 57.62 15.63
C LYS A 715 -6.26 57.34 17.13
N ALA A 716 -5.46 56.30 17.38
CA ALA A 716 -4.97 55.95 18.71
C ALA A 716 -3.91 56.95 19.18
#